data_AF-A0A6A5WHJ1-F1
#
_entry.id   AF-A0A6A5WHJ1-F1
#
_cell.length_a   1.000
_cell.length_b   1.000
_cell.length_c   1.000
_cell.angle_alpha   90.00
_cell.angle_beta   90.00
_cell.angle_gamma   90.00
#
_symmetry.space_group_name_H-M   'P 1'
#
loop_
_entity.id
_entity.type
_entity.pdbx_description
1 polymer ?
#
loop_
_entity_poly.entity_id
_entity_poly.type
_entity_poly.pdbx_seq_one_letter_code
_entity_poly.pdbx_strand_id
1 'polypeptide(L)'
;MTRIGLLRGAPSRLVRPRPARSASTSPHMTAPWGCSPRSTSTLTPTNIAALLSRPPSLAPSQQPSAAGEALTVTGFVRTVRKQKRIAFAAIGDGSTLQTVQAVLTPEQAEGLSTGVAVAVTGQWAPSPGQEQALELQAKNVRILGQNDAATYPLQKKYHTPEFLRTLPHIRPRLPFNSLLLRLRSQVTADITQYFSARDYVQAHPPIITSSDCEGAGEVFTLAPAPSPTPSPAGPDRSQEQEDMFFGAPKYLTVSSQLHLEALAQSVGKVWTLSPTFRAEKSDTPRHLSEFYMLEAELAFVDDMSVVMDVVEDMLRTIASGLKSSRVGQELLDARARDDEQNDTVVHATLTQRWLGLTEGPWPRITYDDAIHRLEDAVTQGKAQFQFAPGHEDGLQTEHERYLAESVGQGGPVFVTDYPRNIKPFYMAPSADTGDGSQSMPTVACFDLLVPEICELVGGSMREHRLPELLESMNKHGLKQTQDSSSESTASDGSLQCYESLPPNFSLSANMLAGAFAGIAEHSVMYPVDLLKTRMQVVNPSPAAVYSGISNAMITISRVEGFRTLWKGLSSVVLGAGPAHAVYFASYEAVKHSLGGNEGGSEEHHPFAAAASGAAATIASDGLMNPFDVIKQRMQLHGSVYKSVPECARSVFRHEGLAAFYVSYPTTLCMTVPFTAMQFMAYESISKIMNPTGRYDALTHCTAGGLAGGVAAGITTPLDVIKTLLQTRGSATDAELRNVSGLMEAARIIRRRDGWRGYFRGLKPRIITTMPSTAICWSAYEMAKAFFIARNEASAM
;
A
#
# COMPACT_ATOMS: atom_id res chain seq x y z
N MET A 1 36.84 6.31 -16.75
CA MET A 1 36.19 5.60 -15.63
C MET A 1 37.11 4.48 -15.20
N THR A 2 37.66 4.55 -13.99
CA THR A 2 38.49 3.48 -13.42
C THR A 2 37.68 2.87 -12.28
N ARG A 3 37.20 1.63 -12.46
CA ARG A 3 36.44 0.90 -11.44
C ARG A 3 37.43 0.04 -10.67
N ILE A 4 37.71 0.38 -9.42
CA ILE A 4 38.46 -0.51 -8.52
C ILE A 4 37.45 -1.51 -7.97
N GLY A 5 37.44 -2.72 -8.51
CA GLY A 5 36.69 -3.84 -7.96
C GLY A 5 37.54 -4.58 -6.93
N LEU A 6 37.04 -4.73 -5.70
CA LEU A 6 37.62 -5.63 -4.71
C LEU A 6 36.98 -7.02 -4.82
N LEU A 7 37.85 -8.03 -4.83
CA LEU A 7 37.58 -9.45 -5.08
C LEU A 7 36.79 -10.12 -3.94
N ARG A 8 35.92 -11.07 -4.33
CA ARG A 8 35.31 -12.08 -3.45
C ARG A 8 36.38 -13.01 -2.88
N GLY A 9 36.33 -13.29 -1.57
CA GLY A 9 37.15 -14.32 -0.90
C GLY A 9 36.28 -15.24 -0.04
N ALA A 10 36.39 -16.55 -0.31
CA ALA A 10 35.75 -17.66 0.41
C ALA A 10 36.45 -17.95 1.77
N PRO A 11 35.89 -18.81 2.66
CA PRO A 11 36.12 -18.74 4.10
C PRO A 11 37.38 -19.47 4.55
N SER A 12 38.05 -18.93 5.59
CA SER A 12 39.15 -19.60 6.28
C SER A 12 38.93 -19.67 7.79
N ARG A 13 39.51 -20.73 8.36
CA ARG A 13 39.16 -21.42 9.61
C ARG A 13 39.44 -20.61 10.88
N LEU A 14 38.57 -20.83 11.87
CA LEU A 14 38.69 -20.45 13.28
C LEU A 14 39.99 -20.97 13.91
N VAL A 15 40.75 -20.06 14.53
CA VAL A 15 41.81 -20.37 15.51
C VAL A 15 41.44 -19.65 16.83
N ARG A 16 41.29 -20.43 17.90
CA ARG A 16 40.95 -19.97 19.27
C ARG A 16 42.10 -19.13 19.88
N PRO A 17 41.81 -18.07 20.67
CA PRO A 17 42.82 -17.44 21.52
C PRO A 17 42.87 -18.08 22.92
N ARG A 18 44.07 -18.18 23.49
CA ARG A 18 44.33 -18.51 24.91
C ARG A 18 44.23 -17.23 25.78
N PRO A 19 43.83 -17.30 27.07
CA PRO A 19 43.59 -16.13 27.88
C PRO A 19 44.77 -15.71 28.79
N ALA A 20 44.76 -14.40 29.06
CA ALA A 20 45.10 -13.66 30.28
C ALA A 20 46.51 -13.70 30.87
N ARG A 21 47.06 -12.49 31.08
CA ARG A 21 47.71 -12.11 32.35
C ARG A 21 47.56 -10.60 32.63
N SER A 22 47.43 -10.33 33.92
CA SER A 22 46.89 -9.16 34.61
C SER A 22 47.90 -8.06 34.95
N ALA A 23 47.35 -6.95 35.48
CA ALA A 23 47.96 -5.88 36.30
C ALA A 23 48.68 -4.75 35.51
N SER A 24 48.63 -3.48 35.89
CA SER A 24 47.87 -2.67 36.85
C SER A 24 48.31 -1.20 36.64
N THR A 25 47.58 -0.25 37.24
CA THR A 25 47.98 1.12 37.64
C THR A 25 48.17 2.21 36.57
N SER A 26 47.29 3.23 36.63
CA SER A 26 47.45 4.63 36.16
C SER A 26 48.46 5.39 37.06
N PRO A 27 48.91 6.67 36.81
CA PRO A 27 48.23 7.76 36.08
C PRO A 27 49.10 8.77 35.27
N HIS A 28 48.41 9.69 34.58
CA HIS A 28 48.81 11.02 34.04
C HIS A 28 50.21 11.24 33.43
N MET A 29 50.26 11.61 32.14
CA MET A 29 51.04 12.77 31.64
C MET A 29 50.75 13.11 30.18
N THR A 30 50.86 14.41 29.89
CA THR A 30 50.55 15.17 28.69
C THR A 30 51.64 15.15 27.60
N ALA A 31 51.21 15.07 26.33
CA ALA A 31 51.84 15.55 25.07
C ALA A 31 53.15 14.86 24.56
N PRO A 32 53.66 15.18 23.35
CA PRO A 32 53.09 14.96 22.01
C PRO A 32 54.07 14.17 21.12
N TRP A 33 53.60 13.24 20.28
CA TRP A 33 54.47 12.55 19.32
C TRP A 33 54.07 12.92 17.90
N GLY A 34 54.92 13.74 17.27
CA GLY A 34 54.83 14.09 15.87
C GLY A 34 54.97 12.86 14.99
N CYS A 35 53.88 12.47 14.35
CA CYS A 35 53.93 11.68 13.14
C CYS A 35 54.11 12.63 11.97
N SER A 36 55.34 12.71 11.45
CA SER A 36 55.60 13.28 10.13
C SER A 36 54.92 12.38 9.08
N PRO A 37 53.93 12.85 8.30
CA PRO A 37 53.34 12.01 7.27
C PRO A 37 54.32 11.96 6.08
N ARG A 38 55.17 10.91 6.04
CA ARG A 38 55.82 10.48 4.79
C ARG A 38 54.78 9.80 3.91
N SER A 39 53.99 10.60 3.21
CA SER A 39 53.31 10.23 1.97
C SER A 39 52.70 11.49 1.35
N THR A 40 53.52 12.32 0.69
CA THR A 40 53.01 13.29 -0.27
C THR A 40 52.65 12.52 -1.54
N SER A 41 51.42 12.00 -1.59
CA SER A 41 50.80 11.62 -2.86
C SER A 41 50.82 12.85 -3.77
N THR A 42 51.60 12.82 -4.84
CA THR A 42 51.65 13.86 -5.88
C THR A 42 50.50 13.73 -6.90
N LEU A 43 49.51 12.88 -6.61
CA LEU A 43 48.41 12.55 -7.51
C LEU A 43 47.06 12.97 -6.93
N THR A 44 46.87 14.26 -6.69
CA THR A 44 45.52 14.83 -6.67
C THR A 44 45.37 15.68 -7.93
N PRO A 45 44.62 15.23 -8.96
CA PRO A 45 44.23 16.14 -10.03
C PRO A 45 43.47 17.30 -9.41
N THR A 46 44.04 18.51 -9.50
CA THR A 46 43.42 19.72 -8.99
C THR A 46 42.15 19.98 -9.81
N ASN A 47 40.98 19.80 -9.19
CA ASN A 47 39.71 20.16 -9.83
C ASN A 47 39.55 21.68 -9.90
N ILE A 48 38.60 22.15 -10.72
CA ILE A 48 38.36 23.58 -10.96
C ILE A 48 38.05 24.30 -9.64
N ALA A 49 37.26 23.70 -8.75
CA ALA A 49 36.94 24.32 -7.48
C ALA A 49 38.17 24.54 -6.58
N ALA A 50 39.12 23.59 -6.56
CA ALA A 50 40.39 23.73 -5.86
C ALA A 50 41.34 24.75 -6.53
N LEU A 51 41.25 24.89 -7.86
CA LEU A 51 42.00 25.91 -8.60
C LEU A 51 41.50 27.33 -8.26
N LEU A 52 40.18 27.53 -8.27
CA LEU A 52 39.55 28.84 -8.08
C LEU A 52 39.57 29.33 -6.63
N SER A 53 39.73 28.43 -5.66
CA SER A 53 39.81 28.77 -4.23
C SER A 53 41.23 29.19 -3.77
N ARG A 54 42.23 29.16 -4.64
CA ARG A 54 43.58 29.63 -4.31
C ARG A 54 43.58 31.17 -4.17
N PRO A 55 44.06 31.74 -3.06
CA PRO A 55 44.08 33.19 -2.90
C PRO A 55 44.95 33.84 -3.99
N PRO A 56 44.58 35.02 -4.50
CA PRO A 56 45.37 35.77 -5.49
C PRO A 56 46.69 36.35 -4.92
N SER A 57 47.03 36.07 -3.66
CA SER A 57 48.20 36.63 -2.96
C SER A 57 49.08 35.54 -2.34
N LEU A 58 49.98 34.97 -3.15
CA LEU A 58 51.34 34.75 -2.69
C LEU A 58 52.23 35.58 -3.61
N ALA A 59 52.91 36.56 -3.02
CA ALA A 59 53.94 37.33 -3.69
C ALA A 59 54.94 36.38 -4.40
N PRO A 60 55.53 36.79 -5.53
CA PRO A 60 56.41 35.94 -6.35
C PRO A 60 57.65 35.37 -5.61
N SER A 61 57.89 35.75 -4.35
CA SER A 61 59.04 35.34 -3.55
C SER A 61 58.86 34.08 -2.68
N GLN A 62 57.67 33.46 -2.66
CA GLN A 62 57.44 32.17 -1.95
C GLN A 62 56.75 31.11 -2.82
N GLN A 63 56.89 31.20 -4.15
CA GLN A 63 56.67 30.06 -5.02
C GLN A 63 57.78 29.03 -4.78
N PRO A 64 57.50 27.74 -4.52
CA PRO A 64 58.46 26.71 -4.85
C PRO A 64 58.58 26.74 -6.38
N SER A 65 59.60 27.44 -6.90
CA SER A 65 60.09 27.39 -8.28
C SER A 65 59.08 26.93 -9.34
N ALA A 66 58.08 27.73 -9.70
CA ALA A 66 57.18 27.41 -10.82
C ALA A 66 56.61 28.66 -11.52
N ALA A 67 57.43 29.68 -11.74
CA ALA A 67 57.19 30.63 -12.82
C ALA A 67 57.44 29.89 -14.16
N GLY A 68 56.50 29.02 -14.58
CA GLY A 68 56.65 28.27 -15.83
C GLY A 68 55.84 26.97 -15.99
N GLU A 69 55.24 26.41 -14.95
CA GLU A 69 54.48 25.15 -15.13
C GLU A 69 53.14 25.40 -15.81
N ALA A 70 52.93 24.73 -16.94
CA ALA A 70 51.67 24.79 -17.67
C ALA A 70 50.58 24.06 -16.86
N LEU A 71 49.50 24.77 -16.58
CA LEU A 71 48.34 24.21 -15.88
C LEU A 71 47.45 23.47 -16.87
N THR A 72 47.06 22.25 -16.54
CA THR A 72 46.09 21.47 -17.33
C THR A 72 44.75 21.42 -16.61
N VAL A 73 43.70 21.90 -17.26
CA VAL A 73 42.31 21.80 -16.80
C VAL A 73 41.57 20.80 -17.67
N THR A 74 40.88 19.86 -17.04
CA THR A 74 40.05 18.85 -17.73
C THR A 74 38.59 19.02 -17.34
N GLY A 75 37.68 19.00 -18.31
CA GLY A 75 36.25 19.13 -18.05
C GLY A 75 35.42 19.13 -19.32
N PHE A 76 34.20 19.66 -19.22
CA PHE A 76 33.28 19.81 -20.33
C PHE A 76 33.13 21.28 -20.71
N VAL A 77 33.07 21.55 -22.01
CA VAL A 77 32.77 22.89 -22.53
C VAL A 77 31.33 23.24 -22.17
N ARG A 78 31.12 24.28 -21.37
CA ARG A 78 29.81 24.84 -21.03
C ARG A 78 29.30 25.74 -22.15
N THR A 79 30.17 26.63 -22.59
CA THR A 79 29.90 27.57 -23.67
C THR A 79 31.18 27.84 -24.44
N VAL A 80 31.07 28.08 -25.74
CA VAL A 80 32.18 28.54 -26.56
C VAL A 80 31.73 29.75 -27.36
N ARG A 81 32.50 30.84 -27.31
CA ARG A 81 32.29 32.07 -28.06
C ARG A 81 33.45 32.24 -29.03
N LYS A 82 33.21 32.16 -30.34
CA LYS A 82 34.23 32.30 -31.38
C LYS A 82 34.16 33.70 -31.98
N GLN A 83 35.24 34.47 -31.93
CA GLN A 83 35.38 35.76 -32.60
C GLN A 83 36.44 35.68 -33.70
N LYS A 84 36.62 36.76 -34.49
CA LYS A 84 37.52 36.76 -35.66
C LYS A 84 38.98 36.42 -35.34
N ARG A 85 39.49 36.79 -34.16
CA ARG A 85 40.90 36.63 -33.77
C ARG A 85 41.12 35.81 -32.50
N ILE A 86 40.07 35.56 -31.75
CA ILE A 86 40.14 34.94 -30.41
C ILE A 86 38.86 34.15 -30.17
N ALA A 87 38.95 33.11 -29.37
CA ALA A 87 37.82 32.34 -28.89
C ALA A 87 37.90 32.18 -27.38
N PHE A 88 36.73 32.09 -26.74
CA PHE A 88 36.59 31.90 -25.30
C PHE A 88 35.77 30.65 -25.04
N ALA A 89 36.33 29.69 -24.33
CA ALA A 89 35.62 28.50 -23.88
C ALA A 89 35.50 28.51 -22.35
N ALA A 90 34.27 28.41 -21.85
CA ALA A 90 34.02 28.22 -20.42
C ALA A 90 34.05 26.72 -20.13
N ILE A 91 35.01 26.27 -19.32
CA ILE A 91 35.21 24.86 -18.98
C ILE A 91 34.70 24.62 -17.57
N GLY A 92 33.87 23.59 -17.40
CA GLY A 92 33.39 23.15 -16.09
C GLY A 92 33.58 21.65 -15.92
N ASP A 93 34.02 21.23 -14.74
CA ASP A 93 34.26 19.81 -14.40
C ASP A 93 33.22 19.24 -13.42
N GLY A 94 32.28 20.08 -12.96
CA GLY A 94 31.23 19.71 -12.00
C GLY A 94 31.63 19.85 -10.53
N SER A 95 32.87 20.25 -10.22
CA SER A 95 33.34 20.46 -8.84
C SER A 95 32.77 21.73 -8.18
N THR A 96 32.37 22.71 -8.98
CA THR A 96 31.77 24.00 -8.59
C THR A 96 30.82 24.49 -9.68
N LEU A 97 29.93 25.44 -9.34
CA LEU A 97 29.14 26.21 -10.31
C LEU A 97 30.01 27.07 -11.23
N GLN A 98 31.17 27.52 -10.73
CA GLN A 98 32.07 28.40 -11.46
C GLN A 98 32.77 27.65 -12.60
N THR A 99 33.15 28.38 -13.65
CA THR A 99 33.87 27.82 -14.80
C THR A 99 35.22 28.48 -14.94
N VAL A 100 36.19 27.75 -15.50
CA VAL A 100 37.45 28.35 -15.96
C VAL A 100 37.25 28.86 -17.37
N GLN A 101 37.53 30.16 -17.59
CA GLN A 101 37.63 30.71 -18.94
C GLN A 101 38.97 30.32 -19.55
N ALA A 102 38.92 29.61 -20.69
CA ALA A 102 40.07 29.35 -21.55
C ALA A 102 40.04 30.31 -22.75
N VAL A 103 41.15 31.02 -22.96
CA VAL A 103 41.38 31.90 -24.10
C VAL A 103 42.13 31.11 -25.17
N LEU A 104 41.58 31.10 -26.37
CA LEU A 104 41.92 30.19 -27.47
C LEU A 104 42.14 30.96 -28.77
N THR A 105 42.97 30.43 -29.67
CA THR A 105 42.95 30.85 -31.08
C THR A 105 41.75 30.22 -31.81
N PRO A 106 41.29 30.78 -32.94
CA PRO A 106 40.20 30.19 -33.72
C PRO A 106 40.46 28.73 -34.12
N GLU A 107 41.72 28.38 -34.42
CA GLU A 107 42.14 27.02 -34.78
C GLU A 107 42.04 26.07 -33.58
N GLN A 108 42.48 26.50 -32.39
CA GLN A 108 42.35 25.71 -31.15
C GLN A 108 40.89 25.49 -30.73
N ALA A 109 39.98 26.38 -31.16
CA ALA A 109 38.55 26.28 -30.88
C ALA A 109 37.78 25.46 -31.94
N GLU A 110 38.45 24.94 -32.96
CA GLU A 110 37.84 24.06 -33.96
C GLU A 110 37.32 22.77 -33.30
N GLY A 111 36.13 22.32 -33.71
CA GLY A 111 35.47 21.15 -33.10
C GLY A 111 34.93 21.34 -31.67
N LEU A 112 35.18 22.48 -31.01
CA LEU A 112 34.59 22.76 -29.70
C LEU A 112 33.12 23.19 -29.83
N SER A 113 32.26 22.54 -29.06
CA SER A 113 30.84 22.85 -28.88
C SER A 113 30.43 22.57 -27.43
N THR A 114 29.24 23.02 -27.01
CA THR A 114 28.70 22.71 -25.67
C THR A 114 28.63 21.20 -25.46
N GLY A 115 29.15 20.71 -24.34
CA GLY A 115 29.15 19.29 -23.98
C GLY A 115 30.38 18.48 -24.42
N VAL A 116 31.27 19.06 -25.24
CA VAL A 116 32.55 18.42 -25.62
C VAL A 116 33.45 18.26 -24.39
N ALA A 117 34.04 17.08 -24.23
CA ALA A 117 35.03 16.83 -23.18
C ALA A 117 36.42 17.24 -23.66
N VAL A 118 37.13 18.05 -22.87
CA VAL A 118 38.42 18.64 -23.26
C VAL A 118 39.44 18.57 -22.13
N ALA A 119 40.71 18.54 -22.51
CA ALA A 119 41.86 18.89 -21.68
C ALA A 119 42.52 20.15 -22.28
N VAL A 120 42.59 21.22 -21.51
CA VAL A 120 43.21 22.48 -21.93
C VAL A 120 44.45 22.71 -21.09
N THR A 121 45.61 22.81 -21.73
CA THR A 121 46.89 23.09 -21.09
C THR A 121 47.34 24.50 -21.43
N GLY A 122 47.66 25.32 -20.43
CA GLY A 122 47.92 26.75 -20.65
C GLY A 122 48.61 27.46 -19.49
N GLN A 123 48.76 28.78 -19.62
CA GLN A 123 49.25 29.65 -18.55
C GLN A 123 48.08 30.28 -17.80
N TRP A 124 48.16 30.25 -16.47
CA TRP A 124 47.17 30.87 -15.58
C TRP A 124 47.55 32.35 -15.35
N ALA A 125 46.73 33.29 -15.83
CA ALA A 125 47.07 34.71 -15.87
C ALA A 125 45.89 35.61 -15.47
N PRO A 126 46.14 36.86 -15.03
CA PRO A 126 45.09 37.86 -14.82
C PRO A 126 44.27 38.09 -16.09
N SER A 127 42.95 38.10 -15.94
CA SER A 127 42.06 38.42 -17.05
C SER A 127 41.96 39.93 -17.23
N PRO A 128 41.95 40.45 -18.47
CA PRO A 128 41.65 41.85 -18.74
C PRO A 128 40.14 42.16 -18.63
N GLY A 129 39.27 41.16 -18.49
CA GLY A 129 37.83 41.31 -18.38
C GLY A 129 37.34 41.60 -16.95
N GLN A 130 36.15 42.19 -16.82
CA GLN A 130 35.53 42.45 -15.50
C GLN A 130 34.79 41.24 -14.91
N GLU A 131 34.45 40.24 -15.73
CA GLU A 131 33.64 39.07 -15.30
C GLU A 131 34.44 38.03 -14.50
N GLN A 132 35.77 38.00 -14.62
CA GLN A 132 36.63 37.06 -13.91
C GLN A 132 38.00 37.68 -13.59
N ALA A 133 38.61 37.29 -12.47
CA ALA A 133 39.92 37.80 -12.07
C ALA A 133 41.08 37.13 -12.82
N LEU A 134 40.95 35.84 -13.15
CA LEU A 134 41.99 35.00 -13.76
C LEU A 134 41.41 34.20 -14.94
N GLU A 135 42.25 33.90 -15.93
CA GLU A 135 41.90 33.08 -17.09
C GLU A 135 43.07 32.20 -17.55
N LEU A 136 42.75 31.13 -18.30
CA LEU A 136 43.72 30.19 -18.83
C LEU A 136 44.06 30.54 -20.29
N GLN A 137 45.27 31.04 -20.53
CA GLN A 137 45.83 31.27 -21.86
C GLN A 137 46.26 29.93 -22.47
N ALA A 138 45.45 29.38 -23.38
CA ALA A 138 45.63 28.02 -23.86
C ALA A 138 46.82 27.87 -24.80
N LYS A 139 47.72 26.93 -24.49
CA LYS A 139 48.81 26.49 -25.38
C LYS A 139 48.42 25.25 -26.16
N ASN A 140 47.72 24.31 -25.53
CA ASN A 140 47.27 23.07 -26.15
C ASN A 140 45.82 22.75 -25.73
N VAL A 141 45.02 22.31 -26.69
CA VAL A 141 43.67 21.80 -26.45
C VAL A 141 43.58 20.40 -27.03
N ARG A 142 43.14 19.45 -26.20
CA ARG A 142 42.89 18.08 -26.62
C ARG A 142 41.42 17.74 -26.38
N ILE A 143 40.71 17.39 -27.45
CA ILE A 143 39.36 16.85 -27.36
C ILE A 143 39.45 15.40 -26.87
N LEU A 144 38.87 15.14 -25.70
CA LEU A 144 38.83 13.82 -25.07
C LEU A 144 37.58 13.03 -25.46
N GLY A 145 36.51 13.73 -25.81
CA GLY A 145 35.24 13.14 -26.22
C GLY A 145 34.46 14.13 -27.06
N GLN A 146 34.10 13.72 -28.27
CA GLN A 146 33.30 14.52 -29.19
C GLN A 146 31.86 14.64 -28.69
N ASN A 147 31.20 15.72 -29.09
CA ASN A 147 29.78 15.94 -28.85
C ASN A 147 29.18 16.69 -30.02
N ASP A 148 28.18 16.10 -30.67
CA ASP A 148 27.48 16.75 -31.78
C ASP A 148 26.47 17.78 -31.24
N ALA A 149 26.66 19.04 -31.61
CA ALA A 149 25.83 20.15 -31.15
C ALA A 149 24.38 20.06 -31.64
N ALA A 150 24.13 19.40 -32.78
CA ALA A 150 22.80 19.28 -33.36
C ALA A 150 21.93 18.29 -32.57
N THR A 151 22.51 17.17 -32.13
CA THR A 151 21.81 16.11 -31.41
C THR A 151 21.91 16.22 -29.89
N TYR A 152 22.81 17.05 -29.37
CA TYR A 152 22.99 17.19 -27.91
C TYR A 152 21.75 17.81 -27.24
N PRO A 153 21.09 17.11 -26.31
CA PRO A 153 19.82 17.57 -25.76
C PRO A 153 19.96 18.76 -24.80
N LEU A 154 21.10 18.91 -24.12
CA LEU A 154 21.34 20.00 -23.17
C LEU A 154 21.98 21.22 -23.86
N GLN A 155 21.32 21.75 -24.87
CA GLN A 155 21.71 23.01 -25.51
C GLN A 155 21.70 24.16 -24.50
N LYS A 156 22.44 25.24 -24.78
CA LYS A 156 22.51 26.46 -23.96
C LYS A 156 21.21 27.28 -24.06
N LYS A 157 20.12 26.72 -23.53
CA LYS A 157 18.80 27.34 -23.42
C LYS A 157 18.17 26.89 -22.10
N TYR A 158 17.11 27.57 -21.68
CA TYR A 158 16.30 27.10 -20.58
C TYR A 158 15.64 25.76 -20.94
N HIS A 159 15.61 24.85 -19.97
CA HIS A 159 14.96 23.55 -20.08
C HIS A 159 14.01 23.42 -18.91
N THR A 160 12.77 23.01 -19.17
CA THR A 160 11.79 22.80 -18.10
C THR A 160 12.22 21.63 -17.21
N PRO A 161 11.86 21.64 -15.91
CA PRO A 161 12.09 20.51 -15.03
C PRO A 161 11.53 19.19 -15.59
N GLU A 162 10.37 19.23 -16.24
CA GLU A 162 9.70 18.07 -16.86
C GLU A 162 10.55 17.46 -17.96
N PHE A 163 11.10 18.28 -18.86
CA PHE A 163 12.02 17.80 -19.90
C PHE A 163 13.28 17.19 -19.29
N LEU A 164 13.86 17.82 -18.27
CA LEU A 164 15.06 17.31 -17.61
C LEU A 164 14.84 15.98 -16.88
N ARG A 165 13.62 15.71 -16.39
CA ARG A 165 13.25 14.40 -15.82
C ARG A 165 13.29 13.28 -16.86
N THR A 166 13.13 13.58 -18.16
CA THR A 166 13.28 12.57 -19.24
C THR A 166 14.75 12.19 -19.53
N LEU A 167 15.72 12.95 -19.00
CA LEU A 167 17.16 12.77 -19.24
C LEU A 167 17.95 12.58 -17.94
N PRO A 168 17.58 11.63 -17.06
CA PRO A 168 18.19 11.50 -15.72
C PRO A 168 19.70 11.23 -15.76
N HIS A 169 20.18 10.55 -16.81
CA HIS A 169 21.58 10.18 -17.01
C HIS A 169 22.48 11.34 -17.49
N ILE A 170 21.90 12.43 -18.05
CA ILE A 170 22.66 13.57 -18.60
C ILE A 170 22.35 14.87 -17.85
N ARG A 171 21.15 15.05 -17.28
CA ARG A 171 20.78 16.27 -16.53
C ARG A 171 21.78 16.68 -15.45
N PRO A 172 22.50 15.77 -14.73
CA PRO A 172 23.53 16.15 -13.78
C PRO A 172 24.66 16.98 -14.35
N ARG A 173 24.82 17.01 -15.69
CA ARG A 173 25.80 17.88 -16.32
C ARG A 173 25.41 19.34 -16.17
N LEU A 174 24.15 19.73 -16.01
CA LEU A 174 23.79 21.14 -15.81
C LEU A 174 24.36 21.67 -14.48
N PRO A 175 24.80 22.94 -14.40
CA PRO A 175 25.42 23.49 -13.20
C PRO A 175 24.58 23.29 -11.93
N PHE A 176 23.31 23.69 -11.95
CA PHE A 176 22.41 23.53 -10.81
C PHE A 176 22.18 22.06 -10.42
N ASN A 177 21.99 21.16 -11.38
CA ASN A 177 21.80 19.73 -11.08
C ASN A 177 23.08 19.09 -10.51
N SER A 178 24.26 19.51 -10.98
CA SER A 178 25.54 19.08 -10.38
C SER A 178 25.73 19.60 -8.96
N LEU A 179 25.23 20.81 -8.67
CA LEU A 179 25.21 21.37 -7.32
C LEU A 179 24.30 20.55 -6.40
N LEU A 180 23.10 20.17 -6.83
CA LEU A 180 22.21 19.30 -6.04
C LEU A 180 22.86 17.94 -5.71
N LEU A 181 23.61 17.35 -6.64
CA LEU A 181 24.36 16.12 -6.35
C LEU A 181 25.46 16.33 -5.30
N ARG A 182 26.22 17.42 -5.40
CA ARG A 182 27.24 17.78 -4.41
C ARG A 182 26.62 18.09 -3.05
N LEU A 183 25.47 18.77 -3.03
CA LEU A 183 24.70 19.06 -1.82
C LEU A 183 24.27 17.77 -1.14
N ARG A 184 23.63 16.84 -1.86
CA ARG A 184 23.25 15.53 -1.31
C ARG A 184 24.47 14.78 -0.76
N SER A 185 25.59 14.79 -1.48
CA SER A 185 26.83 14.16 -1.01
C SER A 185 27.38 14.81 0.26
N GLN A 186 27.34 16.14 0.38
CA GLN A 186 27.79 16.85 1.58
C GLN A 186 26.87 16.56 2.77
N VAL A 187 25.55 16.61 2.57
CA VAL A 187 24.55 16.26 3.60
C VAL A 187 24.78 14.84 4.12
N THR A 188 25.00 13.85 3.25
CA THR A 188 25.30 12.47 3.68
C THR A 188 26.60 12.39 4.49
N ALA A 189 27.63 13.16 4.13
CA ALA A 189 28.87 13.21 4.90
C ALA A 189 28.65 13.85 6.29
N ASP A 190 27.92 14.96 6.35
CA ASP A 190 27.62 15.67 7.60
C ASP A 190 26.75 14.82 8.55
N ILE A 191 25.74 14.11 8.01
CA ILE A 191 24.94 13.13 8.77
C ILE A 191 25.83 12.04 9.35
N THR A 192 26.70 11.45 8.52
CA THR A 192 27.60 10.37 8.94
C THR A 192 28.55 10.87 10.05
N GLN A 193 29.07 12.09 9.91
CA GLN A 193 29.94 12.70 10.90
C GLN A 193 29.21 13.00 12.20
N TYR A 194 27.96 13.50 12.13
CA TYR A 194 27.13 13.80 13.30
C TYR A 194 26.93 12.56 14.18
N PHE A 195 26.49 11.46 13.56
CA PHE A 195 26.26 10.19 14.26
C PHE A 195 27.55 9.56 14.77
N SER A 196 28.62 9.59 13.96
CA SER A 196 29.94 9.08 14.35
C SER A 196 30.51 9.84 15.57
N ALA A 197 30.36 11.16 15.61
CA ALA A 197 30.82 11.99 16.73
C ALA A 197 30.05 11.76 18.04
N ARG A 198 28.88 11.10 17.97
CA ARG A 198 28.01 10.80 19.12
C ARG A 198 27.92 9.30 19.40
N ASP A 199 28.90 8.51 18.95
CA ASP A 199 29.00 7.05 19.18
C ASP A 199 27.77 6.24 18.71
N TYR A 200 27.10 6.68 17.64
CA TYR A 200 26.08 5.85 17.00
C TYR A 200 26.73 4.86 16.03
N VAL A 201 26.24 3.62 16.03
CA VAL A 201 26.72 2.58 15.13
C VAL A 201 25.87 2.58 13.86
N GLN A 202 26.51 2.72 12.70
CA GLN A 202 25.81 2.57 11.42
C GLN A 202 25.42 1.11 11.20
N ALA A 203 24.13 0.87 11.00
CA ALA A 203 23.57 -0.44 10.68
C ALA A 203 23.16 -0.51 9.20
N HIS A 204 23.12 -1.72 8.65
CA HIS A 204 22.58 -1.99 7.32
C HIS A 204 21.47 -3.05 7.40
N PRO A 205 20.25 -2.64 7.78
CA PRO A 205 19.08 -3.53 7.81
C PRO A 205 18.75 -4.12 6.43
N PRO A 206 18.02 -5.25 6.39
CA PRO A 206 17.62 -5.86 5.13
C PRO A 206 16.59 -5.01 4.38
N ILE A 207 16.79 -4.84 3.08
CA ILE A 207 15.81 -4.20 2.18
C ILE A 207 14.66 -5.15 1.85
N ILE A 208 14.96 -6.45 1.73
CA ILE A 208 13.98 -7.50 1.47
C ILE A 208 13.44 -7.98 2.81
N THR A 209 12.16 -7.74 3.08
CA THR A 209 11.52 -8.03 4.36
C THR A 209 10.28 -8.91 4.18
N SER A 210 9.82 -9.52 5.26
CA SER A 210 8.48 -10.16 5.34
C SER A 210 7.49 -9.36 6.17
N SER A 211 7.87 -8.17 6.62
CA SER A 211 7.08 -7.32 7.49
C SER A 211 6.69 -6.04 6.76
N ASP A 212 5.42 -5.67 6.87
CA ASP A 212 4.96 -4.30 6.70
C ASP A 212 5.17 -3.57 8.05
N CYS A 213 6.24 -2.78 8.13
CA CYS A 213 6.68 -2.09 9.36
C CYS A 213 5.63 -1.10 9.90
N GLU A 214 4.79 -0.56 9.02
CA GLU A 214 3.79 0.47 9.36
C GLU A 214 2.36 -0.10 9.43
N GLY A 215 2.15 -1.35 9.00
CA GLY A 215 0.91 -2.12 9.20
C GLY A 215 -0.31 -1.65 8.39
N ALA A 216 -0.14 -0.69 7.49
CA ALA A 216 -1.23 -0.07 6.71
C ALA A 216 -0.81 0.30 5.27
N GLY A 217 0.37 -0.13 4.81
CA GLY A 217 0.96 0.34 3.56
C GLY A 217 0.72 -0.58 2.35
N GLU A 218 0.48 0.00 1.17
CA GLU A 218 0.70 -0.71 -0.08
C GLU A 218 2.22 -1.00 -0.20
N VAL A 219 2.63 -2.27 -0.10
CA VAL A 219 4.04 -2.71 -0.20
C VAL A 219 4.36 -3.34 -1.56
N PHE A 220 5.57 -3.11 -2.08
CA PHE A 220 6.01 -3.80 -3.30
C PHE A 220 6.34 -5.26 -2.99
N THR A 221 5.69 -6.19 -3.69
CA THR A 221 5.95 -7.63 -3.58
C THR A 221 7.02 -8.07 -4.58
N LEU A 222 7.97 -8.90 -4.12
CA LEU A 222 9.06 -9.43 -4.92
C LEU A 222 8.75 -10.83 -5.46
N ALA A 223 8.95 -11.01 -6.76
CA ALA A 223 8.85 -12.31 -7.43
C ALA A 223 10.08 -12.52 -8.36
N PRO A 224 10.63 -13.75 -8.44
CA PRO A 224 11.70 -14.06 -9.38
C PRO A 224 11.21 -13.92 -10.83
N ALA A 225 12.12 -13.52 -11.73
CA ALA A 225 11.80 -13.38 -13.15
C ALA A 225 11.47 -14.76 -13.76
N PRO A 226 10.44 -14.87 -14.61
CA PRO A 226 10.11 -16.13 -15.27
C PRO A 226 11.29 -16.57 -16.15
N SER A 227 11.66 -17.86 -16.08
CA SER A 227 12.77 -18.41 -16.87
C SER A 227 12.49 -18.31 -18.38
N PRO A 228 13.45 -17.85 -19.21
CA PRO A 228 13.25 -17.68 -20.66
C PRO A 228 13.20 -19.00 -21.46
N THR A 229 13.46 -20.14 -20.84
CA THR A 229 13.25 -21.46 -21.44
C THR A 229 11.79 -21.89 -21.30
N PRO A 230 11.05 -22.11 -22.40
CA PRO A 230 9.73 -22.72 -22.32
C PRO A 230 9.90 -24.18 -21.89
N SER A 231 9.54 -24.50 -20.64
CA SER A 231 9.42 -25.88 -20.19
C SER A 231 8.33 -26.59 -21.00
N PRO A 232 8.63 -27.71 -21.68
CA PRO A 232 7.61 -28.45 -22.42
C PRO A 232 6.89 -29.41 -21.46
N ALA A 233 5.60 -29.15 -21.18
CA ALA A 233 4.49 -30.12 -21.00
C ALA A 233 3.43 -29.73 -19.94
N GLY A 234 2.14 -29.98 -20.24
CA GLY A 234 1.08 -30.29 -19.26
C GLY A 234 -0.05 -29.25 -19.05
N PRO A 235 -1.35 -29.62 -19.14
CA PRO A 235 -2.50 -28.76 -18.84
C PRO A 235 -2.92 -28.88 -17.35
N ASP A 236 -1.95 -28.78 -16.45
CA ASP A 236 -2.16 -28.87 -14.99
C ASP A 236 -1.35 -27.73 -14.37
N ARG A 237 -1.99 -26.59 -14.10
CA ARG A 237 -1.33 -25.40 -13.51
C ARG A 237 -1.82 -25.22 -12.07
N SER A 238 -1.50 -26.21 -11.25
CA SER A 238 -1.55 -26.18 -9.79
C SER A 238 -0.13 -26.05 -9.18
N GLN A 239 0.85 -25.57 -9.96
CA GLN A 239 2.28 -25.49 -9.62
C GLN A 239 2.85 -24.05 -9.60
N GLU A 240 2.05 -23.01 -9.36
CA GLU A 240 2.63 -21.64 -9.21
C GLU A 240 3.21 -21.37 -7.81
N GLN A 241 3.08 -22.31 -6.87
CA GLN A 241 3.78 -22.23 -5.59
C GLN A 241 5.21 -22.80 -5.64
N GLU A 242 5.66 -23.34 -6.77
CA GLU A 242 6.92 -24.07 -6.86
C GLU A 242 8.18 -23.24 -7.16
N ASP A 243 8.14 -21.90 -7.11
CA ASP A 243 9.39 -21.12 -7.25
C ASP A 243 9.38 -19.74 -6.55
N MET A 244 8.76 -19.61 -5.37
CA MET A 244 9.04 -18.44 -4.52
C MET A 244 10.49 -18.53 -3.99
N PHE A 245 11.38 -17.68 -4.50
CA PHE A 245 12.82 -17.72 -4.19
C PHE A 245 13.18 -17.81 -2.69
N PHE A 246 12.38 -17.19 -1.82
CA PHE A 246 12.60 -17.15 -0.36
C PHE A 246 11.65 -18.07 0.44
N GLY A 247 10.88 -18.93 -0.22
CA GLY A 247 9.92 -19.84 0.44
C GLY A 247 8.70 -19.16 1.08
N ALA A 248 8.62 -17.82 1.02
CA ALA A 248 7.50 -17.02 1.48
C ALA A 248 7.46 -15.70 0.69
N PRO A 249 6.30 -15.02 0.60
CA PRO A 249 6.22 -13.67 0.05
C PRO A 249 7.21 -12.75 0.75
N LYS A 250 7.97 -12.00 -0.06
CA LYS A 250 8.87 -10.97 0.41
C LYS A 250 8.52 -9.65 -0.23
N TYR A 251 8.76 -8.60 0.53
CA TYR A 251 8.42 -7.23 0.19
C TYR A 251 9.68 -6.37 0.21
N LEU A 252 9.61 -5.23 -0.49
CA LEU A 252 10.56 -4.16 -0.26
C LEU A 252 10.16 -3.38 0.99
N THR A 253 11.15 -3.07 1.84
CA THR A 253 10.90 -2.46 3.14
C THR A 253 10.38 -1.03 3.04
N VAL A 254 9.35 -0.72 3.83
CA VAL A 254 8.80 0.65 3.98
C VAL A 254 9.62 1.47 4.97
N SER A 255 10.20 0.81 5.97
CA SER A 255 11.05 1.37 7.03
C SER A 255 11.96 0.27 7.59
N SER A 256 13.12 0.63 8.11
CA SER A 256 14.04 -0.29 8.79
C SER A 256 13.86 -0.32 10.31
N GLN A 257 12.94 0.47 10.85
CA GLN A 257 12.78 0.75 12.27
C GLN A 257 12.79 -0.50 13.16
N LEU A 258 11.94 -1.50 12.87
CA LEU A 258 11.86 -2.71 13.70
C LEU A 258 13.20 -3.48 13.79
N HIS A 259 14.03 -3.42 12.74
CA HIS A 259 15.37 -4.01 12.77
C HIS A 259 16.34 -3.18 13.60
N LEU A 260 16.22 -1.84 13.54
CA LEU A 260 17.04 -0.94 14.34
C LEU A 260 16.71 -1.08 15.83
N GLU A 261 15.44 -1.28 16.21
CA GLU A 261 15.04 -1.56 17.60
C GLU A 261 15.77 -2.79 18.16
N ALA A 262 15.86 -3.87 17.37
CA ALA A 262 16.60 -5.07 17.76
C ALA A 262 18.13 -4.84 17.84
N LEU A 263 18.69 -4.07 16.90
CA LEU A 263 20.13 -3.78 16.88
C LEU A 263 20.55 -2.78 17.98
N ALA A 264 19.69 -1.81 18.31
CA ALA A 264 19.92 -0.83 19.37
C ALA A 264 20.11 -1.52 20.73
N GLN A 265 19.42 -2.63 20.99
CA GLN A 265 19.61 -3.42 22.21
C GLN A 265 21.03 -3.99 22.35
N SER A 266 21.78 -4.12 21.25
CA SER A 266 23.16 -4.65 21.27
C SER A 266 24.23 -3.57 21.50
N VAL A 267 24.02 -2.36 20.97
CA VAL A 267 25.05 -1.30 20.92
C VAL A 267 24.58 0.06 21.43
N GLY A 268 23.38 0.12 22.03
CA GLY A 268 22.76 1.32 22.59
C GLY A 268 22.17 2.24 21.53
N LYS A 269 22.97 2.71 20.57
CA LYS A 269 22.58 3.72 19.58
C LYS A 269 22.92 3.26 18.17
N VAL A 270 21.93 3.21 17.30
CA VAL A 270 22.11 2.81 15.90
C VAL A 270 21.47 3.80 14.94
N TRP A 271 21.97 3.84 13.71
CA TRP A 271 21.36 4.61 12.64
C TRP A 271 21.57 3.93 11.28
N THR A 272 20.73 4.25 10.31
CA THR A 272 20.86 3.82 8.92
C THR A 272 20.43 4.92 7.97
N LEU A 273 21.03 4.93 6.78
CA LEU A 273 20.55 5.68 5.63
C LEU A 273 20.29 4.66 4.51
N SER A 274 19.04 4.20 4.41
CA SER A 274 18.66 3.06 3.57
C SER A 274 17.62 3.47 2.53
N PRO A 275 17.63 2.88 1.32
CA PRO A 275 16.50 2.99 0.43
C PRO A 275 15.27 2.32 1.04
N THR A 276 14.14 3.00 0.94
CA THR A 276 12.81 2.57 1.39
C THR A 276 11.81 2.75 0.25
N PHE A 277 10.73 1.98 0.29
CA PHE A 277 9.80 1.87 -0.82
C PHE A 277 8.36 2.00 -0.35
N ARG A 278 7.54 2.77 -1.07
CA ARG A 278 6.10 2.91 -0.83
C ARG A 278 5.37 2.67 -2.15
N ALA A 279 4.39 1.75 -2.15
CA ALA A 279 3.64 1.40 -3.36
C ALA A 279 2.33 2.20 -3.50
N GLU A 280 2.15 3.24 -2.69
CA GLU A 280 1.02 4.15 -2.77
C GLU A 280 0.88 4.77 -4.17
N LYS A 281 -0.34 4.80 -4.70
CA LYS A 281 -0.66 5.44 -5.98
C LYS A 281 -0.83 6.96 -5.85
N SER A 282 0.21 7.62 -5.34
CA SER A 282 0.25 9.08 -5.14
C SER A 282 1.19 9.74 -6.15
N ASP A 283 0.63 10.36 -7.20
CA ASP A 283 1.40 11.15 -8.17
C ASP A 283 1.34 12.64 -7.80
N THR A 284 2.22 13.03 -6.89
CA THR A 284 2.32 14.42 -6.42
C THR A 284 3.78 14.89 -6.46
N PRO A 285 4.05 16.21 -6.39
CA PRO A 285 5.41 16.74 -6.42
C PRO A 285 6.31 16.32 -5.23
N ARG A 286 5.74 15.70 -4.18
CA ARG A 286 6.43 15.36 -2.92
C ARG A 286 6.65 13.87 -2.71
N HIS A 287 5.86 13.01 -3.36
CA HIS A 287 5.91 11.56 -3.14
C HIS A 287 6.84 10.86 -4.15
N LEU A 288 7.61 9.88 -3.66
CA LEU A 288 8.47 9.01 -4.47
C LEU A 288 8.23 7.56 -4.04
N SER A 289 8.12 6.64 -5.00
CA SER A 289 8.00 5.21 -4.68
C SER A 289 9.31 4.58 -4.18
N GLU A 290 10.45 5.19 -4.48
CA GLU A 290 11.78 4.87 -3.95
C GLU A 290 12.43 6.14 -3.43
N PHE A 291 12.78 6.15 -2.14
CA PHE A 291 13.47 7.27 -1.50
C PHE A 291 14.46 6.74 -0.47
N TYR A 292 15.28 7.62 0.10
CA TYR A 292 16.24 7.25 1.15
C TYR A 292 15.73 7.78 2.47
N MET A 293 15.58 6.89 3.44
CA MET A 293 15.16 7.24 4.80
C MET A 293 16.39 7.24 5.72
N LEU A 294 16.51 8.29 6.51
CA LEU A 294 17.45 8.37 7.62
C LEU A 294 16.71 7.96 8.89
N GLU A 295 17.09 6.84 9.48
CA GLU A 295 16.42 6.29 10.66
C GLU A 295 17.47 6.08 11.76
N ALA A 296 17.15 6.47 12.98
CA ALA A 296 18.03 6.29 14.14
C ALA A 296 17.21 5.80 15.33
N GLU A 297 17.80 4.90 16.12
CA GLU A 297 17.15 4.28 17.25
C GLU A 297 18.09 4.30 18.46
N LEU A 298 17.53 4.62 19.64
CA LEU A 298 18.26 4.75 20.90
C LEU A 298 17.63 3.87 21.96
N ALA A 299 18.43 3.04 22.63
CA ALA A 299 18.01 2.28 23.80
C ALA A 299 18.13 3.13 25.08
N PHE A 300 17.34 2.78 26.10
CA PHE A 300 17.35 3.40 27.45
C PHE A 300 16.99 4.90 27.46
N VAL A 301 16.02 5.28 26.64
CA VAL A 301 15.41 6.62 26.65
C VAL A 301 14.00 6.49 27.19
N ASP A 302 13.67 7.26 28.23
CA ASP A 302 12.35 7.25 28.89
C ASP A 302 11.52 8.50 28.57
N ASP A 303 12.12 9.52 27.96
CA ASP A 303 11.49 10.81 27.65
C ASP A 303 11.66 11.15 26.16
N MET A 304 10.54 11.44 25.50
CA MET A 304 10.49 11.86 24.10
C MET A 304 11.26 13.16 23.85
N SER A 305 11.45 14.01 24.88
CA SER A 305 12.25 15.23 24.79
C SER A 305 13.68 14.96 24.30
N VAL A 306 14.28 13.85 24.73
CA VAL A 306 15.64 13.43 24.31
C VAL A 306 15.67 13.09 22.82
N VAL A 307 14.62 12.43 22.30
CA VAL A 307 14.53 12.09 20.89
C VAL A 307 14.37 13.35 20.03
N MET A 308 13.51 14.28 20.46
CA MET A 308 13.34 15.58 19.82
C MET A 308 14.63 16.42 19.85
N ASP A 309 15.38 16.39 20.97
CA ASP A 309 16.67 17.07 21.09
C ASP A 309 17.71 16.51 20.11
N VAL A 310 17.73 15.19 19.90
CA VAL A 310 18.62 14.55 18.90
C VAL A 310 18.29 15.02 17.49
N VAL A 311 16.99 15.11 17.14
CA VAL A 311 16.54 15.60 15.82
C VAL A 311 16.93 17.06 15.64
N GLU A 312 16.68 17.88 16.65
CA GLU A 312 16.99 19.32 16.64
C GLU A 312 18.50 19.58 16.53
N ASP A 313 19.32 18.91 17.35
CA ASP A 313 20.78 19.01 17.31
C ASP A 313 21.35 18.52 15.97
N MET A 314 20.82 17.42 15.42
CA MET A 314 21.24 16.88 14.13
C MET A 314 21.01 17.87 13.00
N LEU A 315 19.76 18.31 12.83
CA LEU A 315 19.37 19.18 11.72
C LEU A 315 20.06 20.56 11.85
N ARG A 316 20.17 21.10 13.06
CA ARG A 316 20.91 22.34 13.34
C ARG A 316 22.40 22.22 13.02
N THR A 317 23.03 21.11 13.41
CA THR A 317 24.44 20.83 13.11
C THR A 317 24.68 20.76 11.60
N ILE A 318 23.83 20.04 10.87
CA ILE A 318 23.92 19.91 9.41
C ILE A 318 23.67 21.26 8.74
N ALA A 319 22.61 21.99 9.12
CA ALA A 319 22.30 23.31 8.55
C ALA A 319 23.44 24.32 8.81
N SER A 320 24.05 24.29 9.99
CA SER A 320 25.20 25.14 10.32
C SER A 320 26.45 24.77 9.52
N GLY A 321 26.73 23.46 9.40
CA GLY A 321 27.81 22.92 8.58
C GLY A 321 27.68 23.33 7.12
N LEU A 322 26.49 23.12 6.54
CA LEU A 322 26.16 23.51 5.17
C LEU A 322 26.33 25.02 4.94
N LYS A 323 25.90 25.88 5.87
CA LYS A 323 26.03 27.35 5.76
C LYS A 323 27.48 27.79 5.58
N SER A 324 28.38 27.12 6.30
CA SER A 324 29.83 27.35 6.24
C SER A 324 30.51 26.66 5.06
N SER A 325 29.83 25.69 4.43
CA SER A 325 30.37 24.91 3.32
C SER A 325 30.34 25.68 2.00
N ARG A 326 31.29 25.39 1.12
CA ARG A 326 31.30 25.91 -0.26
C ARG A 326 30.00 25.58 -1.01
N VAL A 327 29.46 24.38 -0.80
CA VAL A 327 28.25 23.92 -1.50
C VAL A 327 27.02 24.69 -1.05
N GLY A 328 26.90 25.01 0.24
CA GLY A 328 25.82 25.87 0.75
C GLY A 328 25.93 27.31 0.24
N GLN A 329 27.13 27.89 0.22
CA GLN A 329 27.37 29.21 -0.39
C GLN A 329 26.96 29.22 -1.87
N GLU A 330 27.40 28.22 -2.64
CA GLU A 330 27.03 28.09 -4.05
C GLU A 330 25.51 27.91 -4.25
N LEU A 331 24.80 27.26 -3.32
CA LEU A 331 23.35 27.10 -3.37
C LEU A 331 22.63 28.43 -3.16
N LEU A 332 23.06 29.21 -2.19
CA LEU A 332 22.53 30.56 -1.94
C LEU A 332 22.78 31.47 -3.15
N ASP A 333 24.01 31.45 -3.69
CA ASP A 333 24.39 32.21 -4.89
C ASP A 333 23.60 31.80 -6.15
N ALA A 334 23.25 30.52 -6.29
CA ALA A 334 22.46 30.03 -7.40
C ALA A 334 21.01 30.54 -7.30
N ARG A 335 20.43 30.51 -6.10
CA ARG A 335 19.06 30.98 -5.87
C ARG A 335 18.92 32.49 -5.96
N ALA A 336 19.91 33.24 -5.46
CA ALA A 336 19.94 34.69 -5.59
C ALA A 336 19.88 35.18 -7.06
N ARG A 337 20.39 34.37 -8.00
CA ARG A 337 20.37 34.68 -9.44
C ARG A 337 19.06 34.32 -10.13
N ASP A 338 18.31 33.34 -9.61
CA ASP A 338 17.00 32.95 -10.15
C ASP A 338 15.92 34.01 -9.81
N ASP A 339 16.06 34.74 -8.69
CA ASP A 339 15.16 35.83 -8.25
C ASP A 339 15.04 36.97 -9.27
N GLU A 340 16.04 37.19 -10.13
CA GLU A 340 15.96 38.20 -11.20
C GLU A 340 15.05 37.76 -12.37
N GLN A 341 14.65 36.48 -12.44
CA GLN A 341 13.97 35.90 -13.60
C GLN A 341 12.67 35.13 -13.29
N ASN A 342 12.39 34.73 -12.04
CA ASN A 342 11.13 34.06 -11.68
C ASN A 342 10.72 34.25 -10.20
N ASP A 343 9.46 34.63 -10.03
CA ASP A 343 8.83 35.25 -8.85
C ASP A 343 8.49 34.29 -7.67
N THR A 344 9.35 33.33 -7.30
CA THR A 344 8.90 32.24 -6.40
C THR A 344 9.49 32.15 -5.00
N VAL A 345 10.73 32.57 -4.70
CA VAL A 345 11.22 32.62 -3.30
C VAL A 345 12.31 33.69 -3.11
N VAL A 346 11.94 34.85 -2.57
CA VAL A 346 12.87 35.96 -2.28
C VAL A 346 14.06 35.51 -1.42
N HIS A 347 15.28 35.96 -1.74
CA HIS A 347 16.51 35.75 -0.97
C HIS A 347 16.34 35.96 0.56
N ALA A 348 15.53 36.94 0.95
CA ALA A 348 15.18 37.21 2.35
C ALA A 348 14.46 36.02 3.01
N THR A 349 13.51 35.40 2.32
CA THR A 349 12.76 34.22 2.77
C THR A 349 13.68 33.01 2.93
N LEU A 350 14.59 32.77 1.97
CA LEU A 350 15.56 31.69 2.06
C LEU A 350 16.52 31.88 3.25
N THR A 351 16.97 33.11 3.46
CA THR A 351 17.83 33.47 4.60
C THR A 351 17.10 33.28 5.92
N GLN A 352 15.85 33.73 6.02
CA GLN A 352 15.01 33.57 7.21
C GLN A 352 14.81 32.08 7.56
N ARG A 353 14.49 31.23 6.57
CA ARG A 353 14.34 29.79 6.78
C ARG A 353 15.62 29.13 7.27
N TRP A 354 16.75 29.53 6.70
CA TRP A 354 18.04 29.03 7.13
C TRP A 354 18.34 29.44 8.58
N LEU A 355 18.04 30.69 8.93
CA LEU A 355 18.15 31.17 10.31
C LEU A 355 17.27 30.36 11.24
N GLY A 356 16.00 30.12 10.88
CA GLY A 356 15.07 29.28 11.67
C GLY A 356 15.56 27.85 11.90
N LEU A 357 16.27 27.24 10.95
CA LEU A 357 16.92 25.93 11.14
C LEU A 357 18.18 25.98 12.03
N THR A 358 18.82 27.14 12.14
CA THR A 358 20.05 27.30 12.95
C THR A 358 19.80 27.90 14.33
N GLU A 359 18.66 28.54 14.55
CA GLU A 359 18.24 29.21 15.78
C GLU A 359 17.22 28.36 16.55
N GLY A 360 17.13 28.53 17.88
CA GLY A 360 16.25 27.74 18.73
C GLY A 360 16.30 28.15 20.19
N PRO A 361 15.56 27.47 21.08
CA PRO A 361 14.90 26.17 20.86
C PRO A 361 13.68 26.22 19.92
N TRP A 362 13.39 25.13 19.21
CA TRP A 362 12.19 25.03 18.37
C TRP A 362 10.93 24.82 19.21
N PRO A 363 9.79 25.45 18.88
CA PRO A 363 8.54 25.25 19.61
C PRO A 363 8.10 23.78 19.59
N ARG A 364 7.56 23.32 20.72
CA ARG A 364 6.98 21.98 20.91
C ARG A 364 5.56 22.19 21.42
N ILE A 365 4.58 21.73 20.65
CA ILE A 365 3.15 21.85 20.98
C ILE A 365 2.51 20.45 20.93
N THR A 366 1.48 20.22 21.74
CA THR A 366 0.68 18.99 21.64
C THR A 366 -0.25 19.05 20.42
N TYR A 367 -0.78 17.91 20.02
CA TYR A 367 -1.79 17.83 18.97
C TYR A 367 -3.04 18.64 19.35
N ASP A 368 -3.46 18.55 20.61
CA ASP A 368 -4.59 19.33 21.14
C ASP A 368 -4.34 20.84 21.04
N ASP A 369 -3.15 21.30 21.44
CA ASP A 369 -2.75 22.70 21.27
C ASP A 369 -2.73 23.12 19.80
N ALA A 370 -2.31 22.22 18.91
CA ALA A 370 -2.29 22.47 17.47
C ALA A 370 -3.71 22.65 16.92
N ILE A 371 -4.65 21.78 17.27
CA ILE A 371 -6.07 21.89 16.89
C ILE A 371 -6.68 23.18 17.42
N HIS A 372 -6.50 23.50 18.70
CA HIS A 372 -7.02 24.74 19.28
C HIS A 372 -6.50 25.99 18.57
N ARG A 373 -5.21 26.02 18.20
CA ARG A 373 -4.63 27.13 17.43
C ARG A 373 -5.22 27.27 16.03
N LEU A 374 -5.54 26.16 15.37
CA LEU A 374 -6.17 26.15 14.05
C LEU A 374 -7.62 26.63 14.13
N GLU A 375 -8.38 26.16 15.12
CA GLU A 375 -9.75 26.59 15.39
C GLU A 375 -9.82 28.09 15.75
N ASP A 376 -8.90 28.57 16.58
CA ASP A 376 -8.77 29.99 16.94
C ASP A 376 -8.46 30.85 15.71
N ALA A 377 -7.59 30.35 14.80
CA ALA A 377 -7.26 31.05 13.57
C ALA A 377 -8.48 31.19 12.65
N VAL A 378 -9.31 30.16 12.56
CA VAL A 378 -10.58 30.18 11.81
C VAL A 378 -11.58 31.14 12.46
N THR A 379 -11.74 31.06 13.78
CA THR A 379 -12.67 31.89 14.55
C THR A 379 -12.31 33.38 14.48
N GLN A 380 -11.02 33.70 14.50
CA GLN A 380 -10.51 35.07 14.38
C GLN A 380 -10.44 35.57 12.92
N GLY A 381 -10.85 34.76 11.94
CA GLY A 381 -10.79 35.10 10.52
C GLY A 381 -9.38 35.27 9.96
N LYS A 382 -8.36 34.70 10.63
CA LYS A 382 -6.96 34.74 10.20
C LYS A 382 -6.65 33.69 9.13
N ALA A 383 -7.39 32.58 9.11
CA ALA A 383 -7.24 31.50 8.13
C ALA A 383 -8.61 30.95 7.72
N GLN A 384 -8.67 30.39 6.51
CA GLN A 384 -9.78 29.59 6.03
C GLN A 384 -9.19 28.30 5.47
N PHE A 385 -9.56 27.17 6.08
CA PHE A 385 -9.11 25.85 5.67
C PHE A 385 -10.18 25.15 4.84
N GLN A 386 -9.76 24.38 3.84
CA GLN A 386 -10.65 23.54 3.06
C GLN A 386 -11.20 22.39 3.90
N PHE A 387 -10.37 21.83 4.77
CA PHE A 387 -10.69 20.77 5.69
C PHE A 387 -10.71 21.33 7.11
N ALA A 388 -11.77 21.01 7.88
CA ALA A 388 -11.85 21.46 9.26
C ALA A 388 -10.76 20.77 10.10
N PRO A 389 -10.08 21.49 11.00
CA PRO A 389 -9.18 20.86 11.96
C PRO A 389 -9.99 19.93 12.88
N GLY A 390 -9.48 18.74 13.17
CA GLY A 390 -10.13 17.78 14.05
C GLY A 390 -9.22 16.62 14.45
N HIS A 391 -9.70 15.75 15.32
CA HIS A 391 -8.93 14.63 15.89
C HIS A 391 -9.06 13.31 15.11
N GLU A 392 -9.95 13.25 14.13
CA GLU A 392 -10.29 12.02 13.41
C GLU A 392 -9.38 11.76 12.19
N ASP A 393 -9.16 12.78 11.36
CA ASP A 393 -8.46 12.66 10.08
C ASP A 393 -6.97 13.06 10.14
N GLY A 394 -6.47 13.44 11.32
CA GLY A 394 -5.14 14.01 11.48
C GLY A 394 -4.98 15.43 10.89
N LEU A 395 -3.75 15.95 10.92
CA LEU A 395 -3.44 17.24 10.31
C LEU A 395 -3.31 17.11 8.79
N GLN A 396 -3.98 17.99 8.05
CA GLN A 396 -3.81 18.11 6.60
C GLN A 396 -2.64 19.04 6.26
N THR A 397 -2.11 18.94 5.05
CA THR A 397 -1.00 19.79 4.56
C THR A 397 -1.24 21.29 4.78
N GLU A 398 -2.47 21.78 4.66
CA GLU A 398 -2.77 23.19 4.89
C GLU A 398 -2.67 23.59 6.38
N HIS A 399 -3.03 22.68 7.27
CA HIS A 399 -2.92 22.84 8.73
C HIS A 399 -1.45 22.82 9.14
N GLU A 400 -0.69 21.84 8.65
CA GLU A 400 0.74 21.71 8.92
C GLU A 400 1.53 22.95 8.47
N ARG A 401 1.23 23.43 7.26
CA ARG A 401 1.85 24.66 6.73
C ARG A 401 1.52 25.87 7.61
N TYR A 402 0.25 26.01 8.02
CA TYR A 402 -0.15 27.12 8.89
C TYR A 402 0.56 27.07 10.26
N LEU A 403 0.70 25.88 10.85
CA LEU A 403 1.39 25.71 12.13
C LEU A 403 2.89 26.04 12.01
N ALA A 404 3.56 25.59 10.95
CA ALA A 404 4.96 25.92 10.72
C ALA A 404 5.19 27.44 10.52
N GLU A 405 4.25 28.13 9.86
CA GLU A 405 4.33 29.58 9.64
C GLU A 405 3.99 30.38 10.91
N SER A 406 2.91 30.01 11.60
CA SER A 406 2.37 30.79 12.73
C SER A 406 3.08 30.48 14.06
N VAL A 407 3.35 29.21 14.35
CA VAL A 407 3.98 28.76 15.60
C VAL A 407 5.50 28.73 15.44
N GLY A 408 5.99 28.13 14.35
CA GLY A 408 7.41 28.07 14.02
C GLY A 408 8.02 29.41 13.61
N GLN A 409 7.20 30.44 13.33
CA GLN A 409 7.64 31.76 12.84
C GLN A 409 8.51 31.68 11.58
N GLY A 410 8.22 30.70 10.72
CA GLY A 410 9.02 30.39 9.53
C GLY A 410 10.23 29.47 9.79
N GLY A 411 10.38 28.95 11.01
CA GLY A 411 11.27 27.86 11.38
C GLY A 411 10.52 26.55 11.69
N PRO A 412 11.22 25.50 12.14
CA PRO A 412 10.60 24.22 12.48
C PRO A 412 9.73 24.28 13.75
N VAL A 413 8.71 23.43 13.82
CA VAL A 413 7.86 23.21 15.01
C VAL A 413 7.59 21.72 15.21
N PHE A 414 7.71 21.24 16.44
CA PHE A 414 7.28 19.89 16.81
C PHE A 414 5.80 19.90 17.18
N VAL A 415 5.03 19.02 16.56
CA VAL A 415 3.69 18.64 17.04
C VAL A 415 3.83 17.28 17.71
N THR A 416 3.30 17.12 18.91
CA THR A 416 3.49 15.97 19.79
C THR A 416 2.17 15.34 20.21
N ASP A 417 2.19 14.12 20.73
CA ASP A 417 1.02 13.49 21.38
C ASP A 417 -0.20 13.35 20.45
N TYR A 418 -0.02 12.71 19.29
CA TYR A 418 -1.11 12.49 18.33
C TYR A 418 -2.13 11.47 18.84
N PRO A 419 -3.39 11.53 18.38
CA PRO A 419 -4.40 10.52 18.65
C PRO A 419 -3.92 9.11 18.29
N ARG A 420 -4.16 8.15 19.18
CA ARG A 420 -3.66 6.76 19.06
C ARG A 420 -4.20 6.03 17.83
N ASN A 421 -5.43 6.32 17.42
CA ASN A 421 -6.12 5.65 16.32
C ASN A 421 -5.56 5.97 14.93
N ILE A 422 -4.82 7.07 14.78
CA ILE A 422 -4.23 7.51 13.50
C ILE A 422 -2.72 7.27 13.43
N LYS A 423 -2.15 6.57 14.41
CA LYS A 423 -0.70 6.31 14.51
C LYS A 423 -0.40 4.80 14.58
N PRO A 424 0.77 4.35 14.11
CA PRO A 424 1.15 2.94 14.06
C PRO A 424 1.17 2.21 15.41
N PHE A 425 1.00 0.89 15.35
CA PHE A 425 0.88 0.01 16.52
C PHE A 425 2.04 0.04 17.53
N TYR A 426 3.25 0.41 17.09
CA TYR A 426 4.48 0.32 17.87
C TYR A 426 4.70 1.52 18.81
N MET A 427 3.85 2.56 18.75
CA MET A 427 4.02 3.78 19.54
C MET A 427 3.49 3.62 20.97
N ALA A 428 4.28 4.02 21.97
CA ALA A 428 3.88 4.01 23.37
C ALA A 428 2.79 5.08 23.64
N PRO A 429 1.89 4.89 24.63
CA PRO A 429 1.00 5.95 25.10
C PRO A 429 1.78 7.18 25.56
N SER A 430 1.17 8.35 25.39
CA SER A 430 1.60 9.57 26.04
C SER A 430 1.52 9.44 27.57
N ALA A 431 2.37 10.19 28.28
CA ALA A 431 2.26 10.29 29.73
C ALA A 431 0.94 10.99 30.10
N ASP A 432 0.26 10.49 31.15
CA ASP A 432 -1.01 11.03 31.62
C ASP A 432 -0.82 12.50 32.02
N THR A 433 -1.33 13.42 31.21
CA THR A 433 -1.42 14.83 31.58
C THR A 433 -2.55 14.91 32.60
N GLY A 434 -2.20 15.04 33.89
CA GLY A 434 -3.11 14.91 35.04
C GLY A 434 -4.29 15.89 35.14
N ASP A 435 -4.77 16.46 34.03
CA ASP A 435 -6.06 17.10 33.91
C ASP A 435 -7.09 16.04 33.54
N GLY A 436 -8.02 15.72 34.45
CA GLY A 436 -9.09 14.73 34.26
C GLY A 436 -10.14 15.09 33.20
N SER A 437 -9.72 15.77 32.13
CA SER A 437 -10.44 16.00 30.90
C SER A 437 -10.60 14.69 30.14
N GLN A 438 -11.78 14.44 29.57
CA GLN A 438 -12.07 13.31 28.69
C GLN A 438 -11.37 13.49 27.32
N SER A 439 -10.05 13.66 27.29
CA SER A 439 -9.31 13.75 26.03
C SER A 439 -9.18 12.37 25.39
N MET A 440 -9.16 12.36 24.06
CA MET A 440 -8.90 11.16 23.27
C MET A 440 -7.53 10.56 23.66
N PRO A 441 -7.38 9.23 23.72
CA PRO A 441 -6.10 8.62 24.06
C PRO A 441 -5.03 8.93 23.01
N THR A 442 -3.89 9.46 23.44
CA THR A 442 -2.76 9.85 22.60
C THR A 442 -1.56 8.91 22.72
N VAL A 443 -0.63 9.01 21.78
CA VAL A 443 0.65 8.29 21.77
C VAL A 443 1.83 9.24 21.80
N ALA A 444 2.90 8.87 22.50
CA ALA A 444 4.14 9.61 22.65
C ALA A 444 4.92 9.61 21.33
N CYS A 445 4.46 10.39 20.36
CA CYS A 445 5.07 10.62 19.07
C CYS A 445 5.21 12.10 18.77
N PHE A 446 6.01 12.40 17.75
CA PHE A 446 6.13 13.74 17.22
C PHE A 446 6.28 13.74 15.71
N ASP A 447 5.76 14.79 15.09
CA ASP A 447 6.05 15.17 13.71
C ASP A 447 6.73 16.56 13.74
N LEU A 448 7.88 16.68 13.07
CA LEU A 448 8.59 17.95 12.90
C LEU A 448 8.12 18.59 11.60
N LEU A 449 7.38 19.68 11.73
CA LEU A 449 6.86 20.44 10.61
C LEU A 449 7.81 21.57 10.24
N VAL A 450 8.08 21.72 8.93
CA VAL A 450 8.83 22.85 8.38
C VAL A 450 8.01 23.58 7.32
N PRO A 451 8.23 24.89 7.11
CA PRO A 451 7.45 25.65 6.13
C PRO A 451 7.53 25.04 4.72
N GLU A 452 6.41 25.09 3.99
CA GLU A 452 6.18 24.54 2.64
C GLU A 452 6.28 23.02 2.46
N ILE A 453 7.32 22.39 3.03
CA ILE A 453 7.54 20.94 2.91
C ILE A 453 6.60 20.17 3.85
N CYS A 454 6.19 20.81 4.95
CA CYS A 454 5.37 20.25 6.01
C CYS A 454 6.16 19.21 6.82
N GLU A 455 5.67 17.98 6.98
CA GLU A 455 6.39 16.94 7.72
C GLU A 455 7.80 16.68 7.13
N LEU A 456 8.84 16.83 7.97
CA LEU A 456 10.23 16.52 7.64
C LEU A 456 10.76 15.29 8.41
N VAL A 457 10.35 15.13 9.67
CA VAL A 457 10.79 14.05 10.55
C VAL A 457 9.62 13.56 11.40
N GLY A 458 9.33 12.26 11.35
CA GLY A 458 8.44 11.58 12.29
C GLY A 458 9.24 10.74 13.29
N GLY A 459 8.78 10.67 14.53
CA GLY A 459 9.42 9.88 15.59
C GLY A 459 8.47 9.53 16.72
N SER A 460 8.84 8.55 17.54
CA SER A 460 8.04 8.15 18.71
C SER A 460 8.84 7.41 19.75
N MET A 461 8.31 7.38 20.97
CA MET A 461 8.67 6.40 21.98
C MET A 461 8.05 5.05 21.61
N ARG A 462 8.81 3.97 21.77
CA ARG A 462 8.36 2.61 21.41
C ARG A 462 7.62 1.95 22.57
N GLU A 463 6.54 1.23 22.27
CA GLU A 463 5.82 0.43 23.27
C GLU A 463 6.67 -0.78 23.67
N HIS A 464 7.34 -0.65 24.82
CA HIS A 464 8.25 -1.65 25.35
C HIS A 464 7.54 -2.71 26.20
N ARG A 465 6.28 -2.48 26.62
CA ARG A 465 5.54 -3.43 27.45
C ARG A 465 4.85 -4.44 26.57
N LEU A 466 5.24 -5.71 26.75
CA LEU A 466 4.79 -6.82 25.90
C LEU A 466 3.25 -6.98 25.85
N PRO A 467 2.50 -6.95 26.97
CA PRO A 467 1.05 -7.12 26.92
C PRO A 467 0.35 -6.03 26.08
N GLU A 468 0.72 -4.76 26.30
CA GLU A 468 0.18 -3.59 25.62
C GLU A 468 0.57 -3.58 24.14
N LEU A 469 1.81 -3.94 23.82
CA LEU A 469 2.27 -4.11 22.44
C LEU A 469 1.45 -5.19 21.72
N LEU A 470 1.24 -6.35 22.35
CA LEU A 470 0.44 -7.43 21.77
C LEU A 470 -1.02 -7.01 21.57
N GLU A 471 -1.59 -6.26 22.51
CA GLU A 471 -2.94 -5.70 22.36
C GLU A 471 -3.00 -4.71 21.19
N SER A 472 -2.01 -3.82 21.08
CA SER A 472 -1.90 -2.87 19.96
C SER A 472 -1.75 -3.59 18.62
N MET A 473 -0.88 -4.60 18.55
CA MET A 473 -0.72 -5.45 17.37
C MET A 473 -2.03 -6.16 16.99
N ASN A 474 -2.79 -6.65 17.97
CA ASN A 474 -4.10 -7.27 17.71
C ASN A 474 -5.09 -6.25 17.15
N LYS A 475 -5.16 -5.04 17.72
CA LYS A 475 -6.03 -3.96 17.23
C LYS A 475 -5.70 -3.55 15.79
N HIS A 476 -4.42 -3.58 15.42
CA HIS A 476 -3.94 -3.29 14.07
C HIS A 476 -3.93 -4.52 13.15
N GLY A 477 -4.49 -5.66 13.57
CA GLY A 477 -4.59 -6.86 12.72
C GLY A 477 -3.27 -7.58 12.43
N LEU A 478 -2.21 -7.32 13.20
CA LEU A 478 -0.85 -7.83 12.94
C LEU A 478 -0.56 -9.20 13.57
N LYS A 479 -1.42 -9.69 14.48
CA LYS A 479 -1.25 -11.02 15.08
C LYS A 479 -2.13 -12.05 14.39
N GLN A 480 -1.50 -12.95 13.62
CA GLN A 480 -2.04 -14.30 13.43
C GLN A 480 -1.65 -15.09 14.68
N THR A 481 -2.62 -15.57 15.44
CA THR A 481 -2.39 -16.48 16.57
C THR A 481 -1.62 -17.71 16.07
N GLN A 482 -0.32 -17.78 16.38
CA GLN A 482 0.37 -19.07 16.45
C GLN A 482 0.00 -19.68 17.79
N ASP A 483 -1.07 -20.47 17.80
CA ASP A 483 -1.31 -21.41 18.89
C ASP A 483 -0.21 -22.47 18.86
N SER A 484 0.82 -22.24 19.68
CA SER A 484 1.83 -23.24 20.03
C SER A 484 1.34 -24.09 21.21
N SER A 485 0.10 -24.61 21.09
CA SER A 485 -0.43 -25.71 21.90
C SER A 485 -1.82 -26.13 21.40
N SER A 486 -1.92 -26.59 20.15
CA SER A 486 -3.10 -27.32 19.67
C SER A 486 -2.74 -28.19 18.45
N GLU A 487 -1.96 -29.25 18.70
CA GLU A 487 -2.29 -30.50 18.01
C GLU A 487 -3.75 -30.82 18.32
N SER A 488 -4.56 -31.00 17.28
CA SER A 488 -6.01 -31.29 17.28
C SER A 488 -6.97 -30.13 17.61
N THR A 489 -7.26 -29.26 16.63
CA THR A 489 -8.62 -28.72 16.32
C THR A 489 -8.62 -27.71 15.15
N ALA A 490 -7.89 -28.00 14.07
CA ALA A 490 -8.06 -27.28 12.80
C ALA A 490 -8.85 -28.16 11.82
N SER A 491 -10.14 -28.37 12.10
CA SER A 491 -11.03 -29.10 11.19
C SER A 491 -12.47 -28.61 11.20
N ASP A 492 -12.75 -27.37 11.58
CA ASP A 492 -14.11 -26.84 11.48
C ASP A 492 -14.18 -25.67 10.48
N GLY A 493 -13.88 -26.00 9.22
CA GLY A 493 -14.20 -25.19 8.05
C GLY A 493 -15.70 -25.26 7.74
N SER A 494 -16.55 -25.06 8.74
CA SER A 494 -17.98 -25.09 8.57
C SER A 494 -18.46 -23.74 8.01
N LEU A 495 -19.28 -23.75 6.95
CA LEU A 495 -20.23 -22.70 6.56
C LEU A 495 -21.00 -22.05 7.75
N GLN A 496 -20.96 -22.64 8.96
CA GLN A 496 -21.41 -22.02 10.21
C GLN A 496 -20.64 -20.74 10.57
N CYS A 497 -19.43 -20.53 10.03
CA CYS A 497 -18.66 -19.30 10.21
C CYS A 497 -19.28 -18.09 9.48
N TYR A 498 -20.20 -18.31 8.53
CA TYR A 498 -21.00 -17.23 7.91
C TYR A 498 -22.21 -16.82 8.78
N GLU A 499 -22.67 -17.72 9.66
CA GLU A 499 -23.87 -17.54 10.48
C GLU A 499 -23.58 -17.26 11.96
N SER A 500 -22.32 -17.41 12.38
CA SER A 500 -21.90 -17.09 13.74
C SER A 500 -21.38 -15.67 13.84
N LEU A 501 -22.02 -14.91 14.73
CA LEU A 501 -21.74 -13.51 14.99
C LEU A 501 -20.32 -13.35 15.58
N PRO A 502 -19.52 -12.36 15.12
CA PRO A 502 -18.43 -11.83 15.92
C PRO A 502 -18.99 -11.26 17.23
N PRO A 503 -18.35 -11.45 18.39
CA PRO A 503 -18.93 -11.12 19.70
C PRO A 503 -19.18 -9.61 19.94
N ASN A 504 -18.73 -8.72 19.04
CA ASN A 504 -18.75 -7.27 19.23
C ASN A 504 -19.49 -6.47 18.13
N PHE A 505 -20.36 -7.10 17.33
CA PHE A 505 -21.09 -6.42 16.25
C PHE A 505 -22.61 -6.40 16.47
N SER A 506 -23.27 -5.28 16.17
CA SER A 506 -24.73 -5.14 16.31
C SER A 506 -25.47 -6.17 15.44
N LEU A 507 -26.37 -6.96 16.07
CA LEU A 507 -27.19 -7.98 15.41
C LEU A 507 -27.94 -7.41 14.18
N SER A 508 -28.47 -6.19 14.28
CA SER A 508 -29.20 -5.53 13.20
C SER A 508 -28.33 -5.18 12.00
N ALA A 509 -27.07 -4.78 12.23
CA ALA A 509 -26.13 -4.47 11.16
C ALA A 509 -25.68 -5.74 10.41
N ASN A 510 -25.50 -6.86 11.12
CA ASN A 510 -25.23 -8.17 10.50
C ASN A 510 -26.42 -8.67 9.68
N MET A 511 -27.64 -8.52 10.19
CA MET A 511 -28.86 -8.88 9.47
C MET A 511 -29.00 -8.06 8.17
N LEU A 512 -28.71 -6.76 8.20
CA LEU A 512 -28.75 -5.89 7.03
C LEU A 512 -27.64 -6.21 6.03
N ALA A 513 -26.42 -6.51 6.50
CA ALA A 513 -25.31 -6.92 5.65
C ALA A 513 -25.57 -8.26 4.96
N GLY A 514 -26.10 -9.25 5.69
CA GLY A 514 -26.51 -10.54 5.12
C GLY A 514 -27.66 -10.41 4.12
N ALA A 515 -28.67 -9.58 4.43
CA ALA A 515 -29.76 -9.29 3.50
C ALA A 515 -29.26 -8.60 2.22
N PHE A 516 -28.33 -7.66 2.33
CA PHE A 516 -27.72 -7.00 1.18
C PHE A 516 -26.92 -7.98 0.32
N ALA A 517 -26.11 -8.84 0.94
CA ALA A 517 -25.33 -9.87 0.25
C ALA A 517 -26.23 -10.83 -0.53
N GLY A 518 -27.30 -11.34 0.10
CA GLY A 518 -28.27 -12.21 -0.56
C GLY A 518 -29.04 -11.52 -1.71
N ILE A 519 -29.40 -10.24 -1.55
CA ILE A 519 -30.05 -9.46 -2.62
C ILE A 519 -29.08 -9.23 -3.79
N ALA A 520 -27.82 -8.90 -3.53
CA ALA A 520 -26.80 -8.67 -4.54
C ALA A 520 -26.51 -9.95 -5.35
N GLU A 521 -26.32 -11.07 -4.65
CA GLU A 521 -26.14 -12.39 -5.26
C GLU A 521 -27.32 -12.74 -6.19
N HIS A 522 -28.55 -12.70 -5.67
CA HIS A 522 -29.73 -13.04 -6.47
C HIS A 522 -29.98 -12.07 -7.62
N SER A 523 -29.60 -10.80 -7.51
CA SER A 523 -29.79 -9.80 -8.57
C SER A 523 -28.83 -9.99 -9.73
N VAL A 524 -27.56 -10.29 -9.45
CA VAL A 524 -26.53 -10.52 -10.47
C VAL A 524 -26.71 -11.88 -11.13
N MET A 525 -27.05 -12.92 -10.36
CA MET A 525 -27.23 -14.28 -10.87
C MET A 525 -28.63 -14.55 -11.46
N TYR A 526 -29.55 -13.59 -11.36
CA TYR A 526 -30.93 -13.73 -11.79
C TYR A 526 -31.12 -14.21 -13.25
N PRO A 527 -30.34 -13.72 -14.24
CA PRO A 527 -30.52 -14.18 -15.62
C PRO A 527 -30.20 -15.67 -15.83
N VAL A 528 -29.25 -16.20 -15.06
CA VAL A 528 -28.88 -17.62 -15.13
C VAL A 528 -29.89 -18.48 -14.34
N ASP A 529 -30.45 -17.94 -13.25
CA ASP A 529 -31.59 -18.56 -12.53
C ASP A 529 -32.83 -18.66 -13.43
N LEU A 530 -33.17 -17.61 -14.20
CA LEU A 530 -34.26 -17.65 -15.18
C LEU A 530 -34.03 -18.73 -16.23
N LEU A 531 -32.80 -18.88 -16.73
CA LEU A 531 -32.47 -19.93 -17.68
C LEU A 531 -32.61 -21.33 -17.07
N LYS A 532 -32.10 -21.53 -15.85
CA LYS A 532 -32.24 -22.77 -15.10
C LYS A 532 -33.73 -23.15 -14.98
N THR A 533 -34.57 -22.23 -14.49
CA THR A 533 -36.02 -22.43 -14.34
C THR A 533 -36.66 -22.88 -15.65
N ARG A 534 -36.41 -22.17 -16.76
CA ARG A 534 -36.99 -22.50 -18.06
C ARG A 534 -36.54 -23.85 -18.61
N MET A 535 -35.30 -24.26 -18.32
CA MET A 535 -34.79 -25.56 -18.72
C MET A 535 -35.34 -26.71 -17.87
N GLN A 536 -35.80 -26.44 -16.65
CA GLN A 536 -36.34 -27.43 -15.71
C GLN A 536 -37.84 -27.69 -15.85
N VAL A 537 -38.58 -26.80 -16.53
CA VAL A 537 -40.01 -26.99 -16.79
C VAL A 537 -40.25 -28.18 -17.72
N VAL A 538 -41.23 -29.01 -17.36
CA VAL A 538 -41.70 -30.12 -18.20
C VAL A 538 -42.58 -29.53 -19.30
N ASN A 539 -42.13 -29.64 -20.56
CA ASN A 539 -42.57 -28.94 -21.79
C ASN A 539 -41.86 -27.60 -22.07
N PRO A 540 -40.56 -27.60 -22.41
CA PRO A 540 -39.95 -26.44 -23.04
C PRO A 540 -40.68 -26.16 -24.36
N SER A 541 -41.07 -24.90 -24.60
CA SER A 541 -41.54 -24.43 -25.90
C SER A 541 -40.60 -24.94 -27.02
N PRO A 542 -41.09 -25.34 -28.21
CA PRO A 542 -40.25 -25.81 -29.31
C PRO A 542 -39.18 -24.80 -29.78
N ALA A 543 -39.27 -23.53 -29.35
CA ALA A 543 -38.23 -22.51 -29.57
C ALA A 543 -37.04 -22.57 -28.58
N ALA A 544 -37.07 -23.45 -27.57
CA ALA A 544 -36.11 -23.48 -26.46
C ALA A 544 -35.12 -24.66 -26.52
N VAL A 545 -34.70 -25.09 -27.72
CA VAL A 545 -33.54 -25.97 -27.87
C VAL A 545 -32.28 -25.10 -27.90
N TYR A 546 -31.83 -24.68 -26.73
CA TYR A 546 -30.62 -23.88 -26.61
C TYR A 546 -29.38 -24.77 -26.66
N SER A 547 -28.47 -24.50 -27.60
CA SER A 547 -27.20 -25.22 -27.72
C SER A 547 -26.18 -24.89 -26.61
N GLY A 548 -26.38 -23.79 -25.89
CA GLY A 548 -25.54 -23.34 -24.77
C GLY A 548 -26.14 -22.16 -23.99
N ILE A 549 -25.58 -21.84 -22.83
CA ILE A 549 -26.06 -20.79 -21.90
C ILE A 549 -26.00 -19.40 -22.55
N SER A 550 -24.90 -19.07 -23.24
CA SER A 550 -24.75 -17.79 -23.95
C SER A 550 -25.74 -17.65 -25.11
N ASN A 551 -25.92 -18.72 -25.89
CA ASN A 551 -26.91 -18.75 -26.97
C ASN A 551 -28.34 -18.58 -26.41
N ALA A 552 -28.68 -19.29 -25.34
CA ALA A 552 -29.95 -19.14 -24.63
C ALA A 552 -30.25 -17.70 -24.21
N MET A 553 -29.28 -17.06 -23.54
CA MET A 553 -29.39 -15.69 -23.05
C MET A 553 -29.58 -14.68 -24.19
N ILE A 554 -28.84 -14.86 -25.29
CA ILE A 554 -28.96 -14.02 -26.49
C ILE A 554 -30.32 -14.22 -27.17
N THR A 555 -30.78 -15.46 -27.30
CA THR A 555 -32.09 -15.77 -27.91
C THR A 555 -33.23 -15.18 -27.08
N ILE A 556 -33.23 -15.34 -25.76
CA ILE A 556 -34.26 -14.76 -24.88
C ILE A 556 -34.25 -13.24 -24.99
N SER A 557 -33.07 -12.61 -24.97
CA SER A 557 -32.95 -11.15 -25.08
C SER A 557 -33.45 -10.61 -26.42
N ARG A 558 -33.22 -11.34 -27.52
CA ARG A 558 -33.66 -10.95 -28.86
C ARG A 558 -35.15 -11.19 -29.11
N VAL A 559 -35.71 -12.27 -28.58
CA VAL A 559 -37.11 -12.69 -28.85
C VAL A 559 -38.09 -12.06 -27.85
N GLU A 560 -37.72 -11.96 -26.58
CA GLU A 560 -38.62 -11.51 -25.50
C GLU A 560 -38.19 -10.17 -24.88
N GLY A 561 -37.06 -9.61 -25.33
CA GLY A 561 -36.50 -8.36 -24.83
C GLY A 561 -35.56 -8.55 -23.64
N PHE A 562 -34.51 -7.73 -23.58
CA PHE A 562 -33.45 -7.81 -22.58
C PHE A 562 -33.94 -7.74 -21.12
N ARG A 563 -34.95 -6.91 -20.84
CA ARG A 563 -35.53 -6.77 -19.49
C ARG A 563 -36.22 -8.04 -18.98
N THR A 564 -36.58 -8.96 -19.87
CA THR A 564 -37.20 -10.23 -19.50
C THR A 564 -36.24 -11.12 -18.70
N LEU A 565 -34.93 -10.94 -18.87
CA LEU A 565 -33.92 -11.65 -18.07
C LEU A 565 -34.04 -11.39 -16.56
N TRP A 566 -34.61 -10.25 -16.15
CA TRP A 566 -34.84 -9.88 -14.74
C TRP A 566 -36.31 -9.97 -14.30
N LYS A 567 -37.17 -10.59 -15.12
CA LYS A 567 -38.61 -10.70 -14.82
C LYS A 567 -38.83 -11.58 -13.59
N GLY A 568 -39.40 -10.98 -12.54
CA GLY A 568 -39.67 -11.63 -11.25
C GLY A 568 -38.63 -11.36 -10.16
N LEU A 569 -37.54 -10.62 -10.45
CA LEU A 569 -36.50 -10.29 -9.46
C LEU A 569 -37.08 -9.60 -8.22
N SER A 570 -38.08 -8.73 -8.41
CA SER A 570 -38.76 -8.06 -7.29
C SER A 570 -39.39 -9.01 -6.29
N SER A 571 -39.83 -10.21 -6.71
CA SER A 571 -40.35 -11.24 -5.80
C SER A 571 -39.26 -11.75 -4.85
N VAL A 572 -38.05 -11.95 -5.38
CA VAL A 572 -36.90 -12.46 -4.63
C VAL A 572 -36.38 -11.41 -3.68
N VAL A 573 -36.27 -10.15 -4.11
CA VAL A 573 -35.83 -9.03 -3.24
C VAL A 573 -36.81 -8.81 -2.09
N LEU A 574 -38.12 -8.91 -2.34
CA LEU A 574 -39.15 -8.79 -1.30
C LEU A 574 -39.13 -9.94 -0.28
N GLY A 575 -38.74 -11.14 -0.69
CA GLY A 575 -38.65 -12.32 0.18
C GLY A 575 -37.32 -12.45 0.93
N ALA A 576 -36.19 -12.11 0.28
CA ALA A 576 -34.85 -12.40 0.78
C ALA A 576 -34.53 -11.68 2.09
N GLY A 577 -34.83 -10.39 2.20
CA GLY A 577 -34.55 -9.61 3.42
C GLY A 577 -35.25 -10.16 4.67
N PRO A 578 -36.59 -10.29 4.66
CA PRO A 578 -37.32 -10.88 5.79
C PRO A 578 -36.95 -12.33 6.09
N ALA A 579 -36.60 -13.13 5.07
CA ALA A 579 -36.19 -14.52 5.27
C ALA A 579 -34.88 -14.62 6.08
N HIS A 580 -33.87 -13.80 5.76
CA HIS A 580 -32.64 -13.72 6.54
C HIS A 580 -32.88 -13.25 7.97
N ALA A 581 -33.79 -12.30 8.18
CA ALA A 581 -34.15 -11.85 9.52
C ALA A 581 -34.78 -12.99 10.36
N VAL A 582 -35.69 -13.77 9.76
CA VAL A 582 -36.29 -14.95 10.40
C VAL A 582 -35.26 -16.04 10.66
N TYR A 583 -34.29 -16.22 9.75
CA TYR A 583 -33.20 -17.18 9.92
C TYR A 583 -32.42 -16.90 11.21
N PHE A 584 -31.87 -15.70 11.35
CA PHE A 584 -31.05 -15.33 12.51
C PHE A 584 -31.85 -15.34 13.81
N ALA A 585 -33.07 -14.80 13.81
CA ALA A 585 -33.93 -14.80 14.99
C ALA A 585 -34.27 -16.23 15.46
N SER A 586 -34.53 -17.14 14.52
CA SER A 586 -34.83 -18.54 14.84
C SER A 586 -33.58 -19.29 15.31
N TYR A 587 -32.42 -19.02 14.71
CA TYR A 587 -31.14 -19.60 15.12
C TYR A 587 -30.81 -19.23 16.57
N GLU A 588 -30.90 -17.95 16.91
CA GLU A 588 -30.59 -17.45 18.25
C GLU A 588 -31.59 -17.94 19.31
N ALA A 589 -32.89 -17.92 19.00
CA ALA A 589 -33.93 -18.39 19.92
C ALA A 589 -33.79 -19.88 20.26
N VAL A 590 -33.46 -20.72 19.28
CA VAL A 590 -33.27 -22.17 19.49
C VAL A 590 -31.94 -22.44 20.19
N LYS A 591 -30.87 -21.71 19.85
CA LYS A 591 -29.56 -21.82 20.51
C LYS A 591 -29.66 -21.44 22.00
N HIS A 592 -30.39 -20.37 22.32
CA HIS A 592 -30.65 -19.94 23.70
C HIS A 592 -31.49 -20.97 24.46
N SER A 593 -32.52 -21.53 23.83
CA SER A 593 -33.42 -22.52 24.46
C SER A 593 -32.75 -23.87 24.72
N LEU A 594 -31.66 -24.20 23.99
CA LEU A 594 -30.89 -25.44 24.15
C LEU A 594 -29.69 -25.29 25.11
N GLY A 595 -29.60 -24.19 25.86
CA GLY A 595 -28.56 -23.98 26.88
C GLY A 595 -27.20 -23.58 26.33
N GLY A 596 -27.10 -23.20 25.05
CA GLY A 596 -25.82 -22.89 24.39
C GLY A 596 -25.07 -21.65 24.92
N ASN A 597 -25.66 -20.90 25.86
CA ASN A 597 -25.06 -19.73 26.52
C ASN A 597 -24.86 -19.92 28.04
N GLU A 598 -25.21 -21.08 28.61
CA GLU A 598 -25.09 -21.36 30.04
C GLU A 598 -23.96 -22.37 30.30
N GLY A 599 -22.72 -21.87 30.26
CA GLY A 599 -21.50 -22.62 30.56
C GLY A 599 -20.27 -21.74 30.30
N GLY A 600 -19.26 -21.82 31.17
CA GLY A 600 -17.98 -21.13 30.95
C GLY A 600 -17.47 -21.42 29.54
N SER A 601 -16.86 -20.41 28.91
CA SER A 601 -16.53 -20.30 27.48
C SER A 601 -15.51 -21.31 26.94
N GLU A 602 -15.71 -22.61 27.19
CA GLU A 602 -14.90 -23.73 26.69
C GLU A 602 -15.70 -25.00 26.30
N GLU A 603 -17.03 -25.09 26.48
CA GLU A 603 -17.79 -26.26 26.00
C GLU A 603 -18.59 -25.97 24.71
N HIS A 604 -18.09 -26.46 23.57
CA HIS A 604 -18.82 -26.45 22.30
C HIS A 604 -19.99 -27.46 22.33
N HIS A 605 -21.22 -27.02 22.08
CA HIS A 605 -22.40 -27.88 21.91
C HIS A 605 -22.77 -28.07 20.42
N PRO A 606 -22.13 -29.00 19.68
CA PRO A 606 -22.38 -29.21 18.25
C PRO A 606 -23.84 -29.59 17.95
N PHE A 607 -24.51 -30.28 18.87
CA PHE A 607 -25.93 -30.61 18.75
C PHE A 607 -26.83 -29.36 18.80
N ALA A 608 -26.55 -28.41 19.69
CA ALA A 608 -27.32 -27.17 19.79
C ALA A 608 -27.14 -26.31 18.52
N ALA A 609 -25.92 -26.23 17.99
CA ALA A 609 -25.64 -25.52 16.74
C ALA A 609 -26.33 -26.16 15.52
N ALA A 610 -26.32 -27.48 15.41
CA ALA A 610 -26.99 -28.22 14.33
C ALA A 610 -28.52 -28.10 14.42
N ALA A 611 -29.11 -28.24 15.60
CA ALA A 611 -30.55 -28.08 15.81
C ALA A 611 -31.02 -26.65 15.53
N SER A 612 -30.22 -25.66 15.91
CA SER A 612 -30.50 -24.24 15.65
C SER A 612 -30.42 -23.90 14.16
N GLY A 613 -29.41 -24.39 13.45
CA GLY A 613 -29.30 -24.23 11.99
C GLY A 613 -30.46 -24.89 11.24
N ALA A 614 -30.88 -26.10 11.67
CA ALA A 614 -32.01 -26.78 11.06
C ALA A 614 -33.33 -26.03 11.28
N ALA A 615 -33.60 -25.55 12.50
CA ALA A 615 -34.80 -24.77 12.81
C ALA A 615 -34.83 -23.43 12.07
N ALA A 616 -33.68 -22.74 11.99
CA ALA A 616 -33.52 -21.50 11.24
C ALA A 616 -33.79 -21.69 9.73
N THR A 617 -33.25 -22.75 9.15
CA THR A 617 -33.48 -23.11 7.74
C THR A 617 -34.97 -23.39 7.48
N ILE A 618 -35.64 -24.16 8.36
CA ILE A 618 -37.06 -24.48 8.24
C ILE A 618 -37.92 -23.20 8.27
N ALA A 619 -37.67 -22.31 9.22
CA ALA A 619 -38.42 -21.07 9.38
C ALA A 619 -38.19 -20.08 8.23
N SER A 620 -36.93 -19.92 7.81
CA SER A 620 -36.54 -19.05 6.68
C SER A 620 -37.11 -19.55 5.36
N ASP A 621 -36.97 -20.85 5.05
CA ASP A 621 -37.56 -21.45 3.85
C ASP A 621 -39.09 -21.33 3.86
N GLY A 622 -39.71 -21.38 5.04
CA GLY A 622 -41.15 -21.17 5.20
C GLY A 622 -41.59 -19.79 4.72
N LEU A 623 -40.83 -18.74 5.08
CA LEU A 623 -41.10 -17.39 4.62
C LEU A 623 -40.79 -17.21 3.12
N MET A 624 -39.71 -17.82 2.64
CA MET A 624 -39.24 -17.65 1.25
C MET A 624 -40.13 -18.40 0.23
N ASN A 625 -40.75 -19.52 0.62
CA ASN A 625 -41.44 -20.41 -0.32
C ASN A 625 -42.58 -19.74 -1.14
N PRO A 626 -43.44 -18.87 -0.58
CA PRO A 626 -44.42 -18.12 -1.35
C PRO A 626 -43.80 -17.20 -2.42
N PHE A 627 -42.69 -16.55 -2.10
CA PHE A 627 -41.97 -15.66 -3.03
C PHE A 627 -41.26 -16.45 -4.13
N ASP A 628 -40.75 -17.65 -3.82
CA ASP A 628 -40.21 -18.61 -4.78
C ASP A 628 -41.28 -19.08 -5.77
N VAL A 629 -42.50 -19.42 -5.31
CA VAL A 629 -43.61 -19.83 -6.19
C VAL A 629 -43.98 -18.72 -7.18
N ILE A 630 -44.04 -17.47 -6.71
CA ILE A 630 -44.31 -16.31 -7.57
C ILE A 630 -43.16 -16.10 -8.57
N LYS A 631 -41.91 -16.14 -8.10
CA LYS A 631 -40.70 -16.00 -8.93
C LYS A 631 -40.75 -16.97 -10.11
N GLN A 632 -40.92 -18.25 -9.82
CA GLN A 632 -40.90 -19.34 -10.81
C GLN A 632 -41.97 -19.17 -11.89
N ARG A 633 -43.18 -18.75 -11.51
CA ARG A 633 -44.30 -18.51 -12.45
C ARG A 633 -44.11 -17.26 -13.31
N MET A 634 -43.42 -16.24 -12.79
CA MET A 634 -43.05 -15.05 -13.55
C MET A 634 -41.91 -15.32 -14.55
N GLN A 635 -41.01 -16.26 -14.23
CA GLN A 635 -39.87 -16.65 -15.07
C GLN A 635 -40.25 -17.54 -16.27
N LEU A 636 -41.45 -18.13 -16.29
CA LEU A 636 -41.93 -18.96 -17.40
C LEU A 636 -41.98 -18.18 -18.73
N HIS A 637 -41.66 -18.87 -19.82
CA HIS A 637 -41.80 -18.32 -21.17
C HIS A 637 -43.27 -17.98 -21.44
N GLY A 638 -43.53 -16.78 -21.97
CA GLY A 638 -44.90 -16.30 -22.23
C GLY A 638 -45.74 -16.05 -20.98
N SER A 639 -45.12 -15.92 -19.80
CA SER A 639 -45.84 -15.67 -18.54
C SER A 639 -46.77 -14.46 -18.64
N VAL A 640 -48.05 -14.69 -18.37
CA VAL A 640 -49.13 -13.69 -18.43
C VAL A 640 -49.02 -12.62 -17.35
N TYR A 641 -48.23 -12.88 -16.30
CA TYR A 641 -48.08 -11.98 -15.16
C TYR A 641 -47.03 -10.91 -15.45
N LYS A 642 -47.42 -9.64 -15.24
CA LYS A 642 -46.53 -8.48 -15.41
C LYS A 642 -45.98 -7.97 -14.08
N SER A 643 -46.66 -8.27 -12.97
CA SER A 643 -46.24 -7.85 -11.63
C SER A 643 -46.40 -8.94 -10.56
N VAL A 644 -45.64 -8.81 -9.48
CA VAL A 644 -45.69 -9.71 -8.31
C VAL A 644 -47.08 -9.75 -7.66
N PRO A 645 -47.75 -8.61 -7.37
CA PRO A 645 -49.07 -8.63 -6.76
C PRO A 645 -50.15 -9.25 -7.65
N GLU A 646 -50.04 -9.05 -8.97
CA GLU A 646 -50.95 -9.67 -9.96
C GLU A 646 -50.81 -11.19 -9.96
N CYS A 647 -49.57 -11.70 -9.98
CA CYS A 647 -49.29 -13.13 -9.88
C CYS A 647 -49.81 -13.70 -8.55
N ALA A 648 -49.45 -13.09 -7.42
CA ALA A 648 -49.91 -13.52 -6.09
C ALA A 648 -51.44 -13.56 -5.99
N ARG A 649 -52.13 -12.51 -6.47
CA ARG A 649 -53.59 -12.44 -6.48
C ARG A 649 -54.22 -13.52 -7.35
N SER A 650 -53.63 -13.82 -8.50
CA SER A 650 -54.10 -14.88 -9.40
C SER A 650 -53.93 -16.27 -8.77
N VAL A 651 -52.75 -16.59 -8.22
CA VAL A 651 -52.49 -17.86 -7.54
C VAL A 651 -53.44 -18.05 -6.36
N PHE A 652 -53.61 -17.02 -5.53
CA PHE A 652 -54.53 -17.09 -4.39
C PHE A 652 -55.98 -17.32 -4.80
N ARG A 653 -56.47 -16.63 -5.85
CA ARG A 653 -57.86 -16.75 -6.31
C ARG A 653 -58.17 -18.07 -7.01
N HIS A 654 -57.23 -18.62 -7.77
CA HIS A 654 -57.47 -19.81 -8.60
C HIS A 654 -57.02 -21.12 -7.96
N GLU A 655 -56.03 -21.09 -7.08
CA GLU A 655 -55.43 -22.31 -6.49
C GLU A 655 -55.41 -22.30 -4.95
N GLY A 656 -55.75 -21.17 -4.32
CA GLY A 656 -55.80 -21.03 -2.86
C GLY A 656 -54.42 -20.91 -2.20
N LEU A 657 -54.44 -20.83 -0.86
CA LEU A 657 -53.22 -20.65 -0.04
C LEU A 657 -52.25 -21.84 -0.12
N ALA A 658 -52.77 -23.05 -0.27
CA ALA A 658 -51.95 -24.27 -0.34
C ALA A 658 -50.97 -24.27 -1.52
N ALA A 659 -51.29 -23.55 -2.60
CA ALA A 659 -50.42 -23.43 -3.78
C ALA A 659 -49.10 -22.72 -3.48
N PHE A 660 -49.06 -21.82 -2.49
CA PHE A 660 -47.84 -21.11 -2.08
C PHE A 660 -46.87 -21.99 -1.28
N TYR A 661 -47.33 -23.12 -0.75
CA TYR A 661 -46.55 -24.04 0.10
C TYR A 661 -46.46 -25.46 -0.45
N VAL A 662 -47.00 -25.73 -1.64
CA VAL A 662 -47.01 -27.07 -2.26
C VAL A 662 -45.61 -27.68 -2.39
N SER A 663 -44.60 -26.84 -2.61
CA SER A 663 -43.20 -27.24 -2.78
C SER A 663 -42.40 -27.20 -1.48
N TYR A 664 -42.98 -26.79 -0.36
CA TYR A 664 -42.26 -26.59 0.88
C TYR A 664 -41.64 -27.90 1.42
N PRO A 665 -42.35 -29.05 1.49
CA PRO A 665 -41.74 -30.31 1.88
C PRO A 665 -40.60 -30.76 0.95
N THR A 666 -40.78 -30.55 -0.35
CA THR A 666 -39.74 -30.83 -1.36
C THR A 666 -38.52 -29.92 -1.19
N THR A 667 -38.75 -28.66 -0.82
CA THR A 667 -37.69 -27.67 -0.57
C THR A 667 -36.87 -28.09 0.63
N LEU A 668 -37.50 -28.45 1.76
CA LEU A 668 -36.78 -28.95 2.93
C LEU A 668 -35.98 -30.22 2.64
N CYS A 669 -36.57 -31.18 1.91
CA CYS A 669 -35.89 -32.40 1.47
C CYS A 669 -34.70 -32.13 0.54
N MET A 670 -34.63 -30.95 -0.08
CA MET A 670 -33.54 -30.51 -0.93
C MET A 670 -32.49 -29.70 -0.15
N THR A 671 -32.92 -28.71 0.62
CA THR A 671 -32.05 -27.77 1.34
C THR A 671 -31.19 -28.50 2.37
N VAL A 672 -31.77 -29.41 3.17
CA VAL A 672 -31.03 -30.12 4.22
C VAL A 672 -29.89 -30.98 3.63
N PRO A 673 -30.11 -31.84 2.61
CA PRO A 673 -29.01 -32.53 1.94
C PRO A 673 -28.07 -31.63 1.17
N PHE A 674 -28.54 -30.54 0.57
CA PHE A 674 -27.70 -29.59 -0.14
C PHE A 674 -26.64 -29.02 0.79
N THR A 675 -27.07 -28.49 1.94
CA THR A 675 -26.21 -27.92 2.96
C THR A 675 -25.21 -28.97 3.45
N ALA A 676 -25.67 -30.15 3.89
CA ALA A 676 -24.79 -31.22 4.38
C ALA A 676 -23.73 -31.67 3.34
N MET A 677 -24.11 -31.81 2.07
CA MET A 677 -23.20 -32.20 0.99
C MET A 677 -22.22 -31.08 0.63
N GLN A 678 -22.66 -29.81 0.68
CA GLN A 678 -21.79 -28.66 0.48
C GLN A 678 -20.72 -28.60 1.57
N PHE A 679 -21.08 -28.81 2.85
CA PHE A 679 -20.13 -28.89 3.95
C PHE A 679 -19.11 -30.01 3.75
N MET A 680 -19.57 -31.23 3.47
CA MET A 680 -18.70 -32.40 3.28
C MET A 680 -17.76 -32.22 2.08
N ALA A 681 -18.29 -31.72 0.96
CA ALA A 681 -17.49 -31.44 -0.23
C ALA A 681 -16.50 -30.30 0.03
N TYR A 682 -16.92 -29.25 0.74
CA TYR A 682 -16.06 -28.12 1.09
C TYR A 682 -14.92 -28.55 2.00
N GLU A 683 -15.18 -29.32 3.05
CA GLU A 683 -14.13 -29.82 3.94
C GLU A 683 -13.13 -30.71 3.19
N SER A 684 -13.62 -31.58 2.31
CA SER A 684 -12.78 -32.47 1.49
C SER A 684 -11.95 -31.70 0.47
N ILE A 685 -12.58 -30.77 -0.26
CA ILE A 685 -11.93 -29.94 -1.29
C ILE A 685 -10.96 -28.95 -0.63
N SER A 686 -11.34 -28.34 0.49
CA SER A 686 -10.51 -27.41 1.25
C SER A 686 -9.30 -28.12 1.87
N LYS A 687 -9.42 -29.35 2.40
CA LYS A 687 -8.25 -30.13 2.88
C LYS A 687 -7.27 -30.48 1.77
N ILE A 688 -7.77 -30.72 0.55
CA ILE A 688 -6.93 -31.01 -0.62
C ILE A 688 -6.29 -29.72 -1.17
N MET A 689 -7.03 -28.62 -1.19
CA MET A 689 -6.57 -27.33 -1.72
C MET A 689 -5.73 -26.53 -0.70
N ASN A 690 -5.89 -26.78 0.60
CA ASN A 690 -5.18 -26.11 1.69
C ASN A 690 -4.66 -27.10 2.74
N PRO A 691 -3.66 -27.93 2.38
CA PRO A 691 -3.03 -28.87 3.32
C PRO A 691 -2.25 -28.18 4.46
N THR A 692 -2.05 -26.85 4.38
CA THR A 692 -1.29 -26.05 5.36
C THR A 692 -2.15 -25.42 6.45
N GLY A 693 -3.48 -25.46 6.32
CA GLY A 693 -4.42 -24.92 7.31
C GLY A 693 -4.47 -23.39 7.44
N ARG A 694 -3.83 -22.62 6.54
CA ARG A 694 -3.82 -21.15 6.58
C ARG A 694 -4.98 -20.56 5.77
N TYR A 695 -5.66 -19.56 6.32
CA TYR A 695 -6.82 -18.92 5.66
C TYR A 695 -6.41 -18.24 4.33
N ASP A 696 -7.10 -18.56 3.23
CA ASP A 696 -6.95 -17.91 1.92
C ASP A 696 -8.32 -17.68 1.28
N ALA A 697 -8.68 -16.41 1.06
CA ALA A 697 -9.97 -16.01 0.51
C ALA A 697 -10.25 -16.59 -0.89
N LEU A 698 -9.22 -16.76 -1.72
CA LEU A 698 -9.38 -17.36 -3.05
C LEU A 698 -9.61 -18.86 -2.96
N THR A 699 -8.88 -19.57 -2.09
CA THR A 699 -9.14 -20.98 -1.78
C THR A 699 -10.53 -21.17 -1.17
N HIS A 700 -10.99 -20.25 -0.31
CA HIS A 700 -12.34 -20.30 0.24
C HIS A 700 -13.42 -20.08 -0.84
N CYS A 701 -13.25 -19.11 -1.74
CA CYS A 701 -14.19 -18.87 -2.84
C CYS A 701 -14.20 -20.01 -3.88
N THR A 702 -13.04 -20.58 -4.20
CA THR A 702 -12.91 -21.68 -5.17
C THR A 702 -13.35 -23.02 -4.58
N ALA A 703 -12.94 -23.37 -3.36
CA ALA A 703 -13.42 -24.55 -2.65
C ALA A 703 -14.93 -24.45 -2.36
N GLY A 704 -15.41 -23.28 -1.94
CA GLY A 704 -16.84 -23.00 -1.73
C GLY A 704 -17.65 -23.12 -3.03
N GLY A 705 -17.16 -22.56 -4.13
CA GLY A 705 -17.80 -22.65 -5.44
C GLY A 705 -17.82 -24.08 -6.00
N LEU A 706 -16.72 -24.84 -5.86
CA LEU A 706 -16.64 -26.24 -6.28
C LEU A 706 -17.51 -27.15 -5.42
N ALA A 707 -17.48 -26.97 -4.09
CA ALA A 707 -18.32 -27.71 -3.16
C ALA A 707 -19.81 -27.45 -3.38
N GLY A 708 -20.18 -26.18 -3.58
CA GLY A 708 -21.53 -25.79 -3.94
C GLY A 708 -21.94 -26.37 -5.30
N GLY A 709 -21.03 -26.43 -6.29
CA GLY A 709 -21.26 -27.08 -7.57
C GLY A 709 -21.54 -28.58 -7.45
N VAL A 710 -20.81 -29.29 -6.59
CA VAL A 710 -21.03 -30.72 -6.28
C VAL A 710 -22.39 -30.90 -5.60
N ALA A 711 -22.69 -30.12 -4.57
CA ALA A 711 -23.97 -30.15 -3.85
C ALA A 711 -25.15 -29.84 -4.78
N ALA A 712 -25.00 -28.85 -5.66
CA ALA A 712 -25.98 -28.49 -6.68
C ALA A 712 -26.21 -29.65 -7.66
N GLY A 713 -25.15 -30.34 -8.08
CA GLY A 713 -25.26 -31.50 -8.96
C GLY A 713 -26.06 -32.64 -8.34
N ILE A 714 -25.74 -33.00 -7.11
CA ILE A 714 -26.35 -34.13 -6.39
C ILE A 714 -27.82 -33.86 -6.07
N THR A 715 -28.17 -32.62 -5.73
CA THR A 715 -29.55 -32.24 -5.40
C THR A 715 -30.38 -31.80 -6.62
N THR A 716 -29.84 -31.90 -7.85
CA THR A 716 -30.58 -31.53 -9.09
C THR A 716 -31.89 -32.29 -9.28
N PRO A 717 -31.98 -33.60 -9.00
CA PRO A 717 -33.25 -34.32 -9.10
C PRO A 717 -34.38 -33.71 -8.24
N LEU A 718 -34.07 -33.26 -7.02
CA LEU A 718 -35.05 -32.67 -6.10
C LEU A 718 -35.45 -31.25 -6.50
N ASP A 719 -34.50 -30.49 -7.03
CA ASP A 719 -34.72 -29.14 -7.55
C ASP A 719 -35.60 -29.15 -8.80
N VAL A 720 -35.44 -30.12 -9.70
CA VAL A 720 -36.35 -30.32 -10.85
C VAL A 720 -37.77 -30.64 -10.37
N ILE A 721 -37.92 -31.46 -9.32
CA ILE A 721 -39.23 -31.76 -8.74
C ILE A 721 -39.84 -30.51 -8.07
N LYS A 722 -39.04 -29.72 -7.34
CA LYS A 722 -39.44 -28.43 -6.75
C LYS A 722 -39.99 -27.50 -7.83
N THR A 723 -39.24 -27.30 -8.91
CA THR A 723 -39.63 -26.42 -10.03
C THR A 723 -40.92 -26.89 -10.70
N LEU A 724 -41.12 -28.20 -10.90
CA LEU A 724 -42.38 -28.75 -11.44
C LEU A 724 -43.57 -28.40 -10.54
N LEU A 725 -43.46 -28.63 -9.23
CA LEU A 725 -44.52 -28.31 -8.27
C LEU A 725 -44.82 -26.81 -8.20
N GLN A 726 -43.79 -25.95 -8.28
CA GLN A 726 -43.94 -24.49 -8.22
C GLN A 726 -44.59 -23.91 -9.48
N THR A 727 -44.41 -24.56 -10.63
CA THR A 727 -44.91 -24.11 -11.94
C THR A 727 -46.21 -24.81 -12.38
N ARG A 728 -46.70 -25.81 -11.63
CA ARG A 728 -47.86 -26.66 -11.99
C ARG A 728 -49.11 -25.89 -12.42
N GLY A 729 -49.39 -24.75 -11.79
CA GLY A 729 -50.58 -23.93 -12.07
C GLY A 729 -50.56 -23.25 -13.44
N SER A 730 -49.40 -23.18 -14.08
CA SER A 730 -49.23 -22.63 -15.43
C SER A 730 -49.05 -23.71 -16.50
N ALA A 731 -49.12 -24.98 -16.14
CA ALA A 731 -49.06 -26.09 -17.10
C ALA A 731 -50.38 -26.21 -17.87
N THR A 732 -50.30 -26.45 -19.18
CA THR A 732 -51.46 -26.71 -20.05
C THR A 732 -52.04 -28.11 -19.83
N ASP A 733 -51.23 -29.02 -19.30
CA ASP A 733 -51.57 -30.42 -19.07
C ASP A 733 -52.32 -30.61 -17.73
N ALA A 734 -53.47 -31.28 -17.79
CA ALA A 734 -54.29 -31.57 -16.62
C ALA A 734 -53.61 -32.51 -15.61
N GLU A 735 -52.74 -33.43 -16.06
CA GLU A 735 -51.96 -34.30 -15.17
C GLU A 735 -50.94 -33.48 -14.38
N LEU A 736 -50.27 -32.51 -15.02
CA LEU A 736 -49.28 -31.64 -14.36
C LEU A 736 -49.93 -30.65 -13.40
N ARG A 737 -51.10 -30.09 -13.73
CA ARG A 737 -51.80 -29.10 -12.88
C ARG A 737 -52.23 -29.64 -11.52
N ASN A 738 -52.58 -30.92 -11.45
CA ASN A 738 -53.14 -31.53 -10.24
C ASN A 738 -52.09 -32.20 -9.34
N VAL A 739 -50.81 -32.20 -9.73
CA VAL A 739 -49.73 -32.85 -8.97
C VAL A 739 -49.57 -32.21 -7.60
N SER A 740 -49.69 -32.99 -6.54
CA SER A 740 -49.77 -32.48 -5.16
C SER A 740 -48.56 -32.79 -4.28
N GLY A 741 -47.64 -33.65 -4.73
CA GLY A 741 -46.51 -34.06 -3.90
C GLY A 741 -45.27 -34.53 -4.65
N LEU A 742 -44.17 -34.63 -3.90
CA LEU A 742 -42.83 -35.03 -4.35
C LEU A 742 -42.83 -36.33 -5.15
N MET A 743 -43.43 -37.39 -4.61
CA MET A 743 -43.43 -38.73 -5.21
C MET A 743 -44.24 -38.80 -6.51
N GLU A 744 -45.34 -38.05 -6.58
CA GLU A 744 -46.20 -37.97 -7.75
C GLU A 744 -45.48 -37.21 -8.89
N ALA A 745 -44.89 -36.06 -8.56
CA ALA A 745 -44.06 -35.29 -9.48
C ALA A 745 -42.85 -36.09 -10.00
N ALA A 746 -42.15 -36.81 -9.12
CA ALA A 746 -41.05 -37.69 -9.50
C ALA A 746 -41.53 -38.78 -10.47
N ARG A 747 -42.66 -39.44 -10.19
CA ARG A 747 -43.22 -40.48 -11.07
C ARG A 747 -43.59 -39.93 -12.45
N ILE A 748 -44.08 -38.69 -12.54
CA ILE A 748 -44.41 -38.03 -13.81
C ILE A 748 -43.14 -37.74 -14.62
N ILE A 749 -42.09 -37.16 -13.99
CA ILE A 749 -40.80 -36.89 -14.66
C ILE A 749 -40.20 -38.19 -15.22
N ARG A 750 -40.18 -39.26 -14.40
CA ARG A 750 -39.66 -40.56 -14.84
C ARG A 750 -40.45 -41.17 -16.00
N ARG A 751 -41.78 -41.05 -15.99
CA ARG A 751 -42.64 -41.60 -17.05
C ARG A 751 -42.52 -40.84 -18.36
N ARG A 752 -42.42 -39.50 -18.32
CA ARG A 752 -42.40 -38.64 -19.52
C ARG A 752 -41.01 -38.46 -20.13
N ASP A 753 -40.01 -38.25 -19.27
CA ASP A 753 -38.68 -37.79 -19.69
C ASP A 753 -37.56 -38.79 -19.35
N GLY A 754 -37.91 -39.90 -18.72
CA GLY A 754 -36.97 -40.89 -18.24
C GLY A 754 -36.01 -40.34 -17.18
N TRP A 755 -34.90 -41.05 -16.96
CA TRP A 755 -33.89 -40.66 -15.97
C TRP A 755 -33.16 -39.36 -16.30
N ARG A 756 -33.09 -39.00 -17.58
CA ARG A 756 -32.47 -37.74 -18.02
C ARG A 756 -33.30 -36.51 -17.63
N GLY A 757 -34.60 -36.66 -17.40
CA GLY A 757 -35.49 -35.59 -16.95
C GLY A 757 -35.07 -34.95 -15.62
N TYR A 758 -34.53 -35.75 -14.69
CA TYR A 758 -34.09 -35.30 -13.36
C TYR A 758 -32.83 -34.42 -13.35
N PHE A 759 -32.09 -34.38 -14.46
CA PHE A 759 -30.85 -33.59 -14.58
C PHE A 759 -30.98 -32.40 -15.52
N ARG A 760 -32.22 -32.00 -15.83
CA ARG A 760 -32.49 -30.78 -16.59
C ARG A 760 -32.02 -29.55 -15.83
N GLY A 761 -31.39 -28.61 -16.54
CA GLY A 761 -30.83 -27.41 -15.92
C GLY A 761 -29.59 -27.65 -15.05
N LEU A 762 -29.00 -28.86 -15.04
CA LEU A 762 -27.79 -29.18 -14.27
C LEU A 762 -26.63 -28.22 -14.56
N LYS A 763 -26.35 -27.98 -15.85
CA LYS A 763 -25.26 -27.11 -16.29
C LYS A 763 -25.40 -25.66 -15.78
N PRO A 764 -26.52 -24.94 -16.03
CA PRO A 764 -26.67 -23.61 -15.48
C PRO A 764 -26.63 -23.62 -13.94
N ARG A 765 -27.20 -24.64 -13.28
CA ARG A 765 -27.18 -24.73 -11.81
C ARG A 765 -25.77 -24.89 -11.21
N ILE A 766 -24.89 -25.67 -11.83
CA ILE A 766 -23.50 -25.82 -11.36
C ILE A 766 -22.74 -24.50 -11.59
N ILE A 767 -22.85 -23.94 -12.80
CA ILE A 767 -22.12 -22.74 -13.22
C ILE A 767 -22.52 -21.51 -12.40
N THR A 768 -23.74 -21.43 -11.89
CA THR A 768 -24.16 -20.31 -11.03
C THR A 768 -23.45 -20.24 -9.69
N THR A 769 -22.95 -21.37 -9.19
CA THR A 769 -22.58 -21.48 -7.77
C THR A 769 -21.27 -20.78 -7.42
N MET A 770 -20.28 -20.83 -8.31
CA MET A 770 -18.98 -20.20 -8.08
C MET A 770 -19.05 -18.67 -8.14
N PRO A 771 -19.69 -18.02 -9.15
CA PRO A 771 -19.90 -16.58 -9.13
C PRO A 771 -20.83 -16.13 -7.99
N SER A 772 -21.88 -16.89 -7.68
CA SER A 772 -22.79 -16.62 -6.54
C SER A 772 -22.01 -16.52 -5.23
N THR A 773 -21.15 -17.50 -4.93
CA THR A 773 -20.34 -17.52 -3.69
C THR A 773 -19.43 -16.29 -3.62
N ALA A 774 -18.76 -15.93 -4.72
CA ALA A 774 -17.87 -14.77 -4.77
C ALA A 774 -18.60 -13.42 -4.64
N ILE A 775 -19.78 -13.30 -5.26
CA ILE A 775 -20.61 -12.08 -5.19
C ILE A 775 -21.18 -11.92 -3.78
N CYS A 776 -21.71 -13.00 -3.19
CA CYS A 776 -22.26 -12.97 -1.84
C CYS A 776 -21.18 -12.54 -0.83
N TRP A 777 -19.98 -13.12 -0.91
CA TRP A 777 -18.86 -12.74 -0.05
C TRP A 777 -18.42 -11.28 -0.25
N SER A 778 -18.21 -10.86 -1.50
CA SER A 778 -17.78 -9.48 -1.80
C SER A 778 -18.82 -8.44 -1.36
N ALA A 779 -20.11 -8.73 -1.56
CA ALA A 779 -21.20 -7.87 -1.15
C ALA A 779 -21.36 -7.83 0.38
N TYR A 780 -21.12 -8.96 1.06
CA TYR A 780 -21.15 -9.04 2.51
C TYR A 780 -20.00 -8.24 3.15
N GLU A 781 -18.78 -8.35 2.64
CA GLU A 781 -17.63 -7.57 3.10
C GLU A 781 -17.82 -6.07 2.85
N MET A 782 -18.32 -5.69 1.66
CA MET A 782 -18.61 -4.29 1.34
C MET A 782 -19.73 -3.72 2.23
N ALA A 783 -20.78 -4.49 2.52
CA ALA A 783 -21.84 -4.06 3.43
C ALA A 783 -21.36 -3.92 4.87
N LYS A 784 -20.51 -4.85 5.34
CA LYS A 784 -19.86 -4.73 6.65
C LYS A 784 -19.00 -3.48 6.73
N ALA A 785 -18.13 -3.23 5.75
CA ALA A 785 -17.30 -2.03 5.69
C ALA A 785 -18.16 -0.75 5.71
N PHE A 786 -19.28 -0.73 4.98
CA PHE A 786 -20.21 0.40 4.98
C PHE A 786 -20.92 0.61 6.33
N PHE A 787 -21.39 -0.45 6.99
CA PHE A 787 -22.05 -0.35 8.29
C PHE A 787 -21.07 -0.05 9.43
N ILE A 788 -19.81 -0.47 9.33
CA ILE A 788 -18.72 -0.07 10.23
C ILE A 788 -18.52 1.44 10.12
N ALA A 789 -18.24 1.95 8.91
CA ALA A 789 -18.05 3.38 8.67
C ALA A 789 -19.26 4.24 9.10
N ARG A 790 -20.49 3.72 8.98
CA ARG A 790 -21.71 4.44 9.37
C ARG A 790 -22.01 4.38 10.87
N ASN A 791 -21.73 3.27 11.55
CA ASN A 791 -21.86 3.18 13.00
C ASN A 791 -20.82 4.08 13.69
N GLU A 792 -19.62 4.19 13.11
CA GLU A 792 -18.61 5.17 13.53
C GLU A 792 -19.13 6.59 13.35
N ALA A 793 -19.76 6.91 12.20
CA ALA A 793 -20.37 8.23 11.95
C ALA A 793 -21.67 8.54 12.72
N SER A 794 -22.30 7.56 13.38
CA SER A 794 -23.55 7.75 14.17
C SER A 794 -23.33 7.62 15.68
N ALA A 795 -22.15 7.13 16.09
CA ALA A 795 -21.69 7.10 17.48
C ALA A 795 -20.82 8.31 17.85
N MET A 796 -20.43 9.10 16.84
CA MET A 796 -20.13 10.54 16.91
C MET A 796 -21.43 11.34 16.97
#